data_AF-A0A349J614-F1
#
_entry.id   AF-A0A349J614-F1
#
_cell.length_a   1.000
_cell.length_b   1.000
_cell.length_c   1.000
_cell.angle_alpha   90.00
_cell.angle_beta   90.00
_cell.angle_gamma   90.00
#
_symmetry.space_group_name_H-M   'P 1'
#
loop_
_entity.id
_entity.type
_entity.pdbx_description
1 polymer ?
#
loop_
_entity_poly.entity_id
_entity_poly.type
_entity_poly.pdbx_seq_one_letter_code
_entity_poly.pdbx_strand_id
1 'polypeptide(L)'
;MTEIDQGTFEVVRARLDEQGKGLATSAQQLNARRLELFGGVSVRLLASARVRTEHNCIPRDIVNVGDRLLLGYQVFMGLKSQVSVADVFTELRDDGTNVVNLDPEHAPRLLAEAGFVKDFSEVFQYYKDARLLHLRRTDRLMLAAFQTGSRISDMRVLRWGLTGRGADEAPRYIDNRGERDYVFPVSHDFAWTRTTREQHIQGAHPHINIGDEIFVECVGGDFTIKIEDNTSTGSGIFAEPVDDPTQGLDDAEIHYAVLPSCILLKVRPYREAAWRHVVYNRATHEAVRIDAIGLSCQQLPEGHGLVFPGGYYLSTGTHKIFPIDAAGMEFKRAFRAPNGEDVAYVFYRRDSGTYIILQYNLITREVATPVTCSSYCRLPDGRLVVLRAEPEPTRVHALQIWQTPFLDEDVAAATAPPASSELAKLGNRELVRAVSDLMHLTRLVAAQKPNRQIYEELLKAVGKVVDTYPWLAGAEGFGLRAALDALRGTAERVIDEFEKVVALTAQAAAKVTAAEKSCDELVRRTALGDKSKIEGFVAPLTEVRAARGHAETLKSVRYVDAARLAKLDARLAKLADELARGAVELLLKPEALAAWQAEIAATEANAAALTAVAEAKPVLERIDRAAEGLDQLVGIVNALEFSEAAARTAVLERIGETYASLNRARAVLAGRKNELGAKEAAADFAVQDRLLSQALANALALCDSPAKCDEFAAKLMIQVEELEGRFADFEQYATELANRRVDVTERIAAKRQALVDERNRRADGWLRAAERILQSAAGRAVGFAKIDELNAWFGSDPLITKVRAIIADLRGLGDQVKADDLEGRLKAVREDGMRAVRDKGELFDGGSALKLGRHRFSVNSAPLDLVMIPRPTPDGVRMHFHLTGTDYARAVADPGFAATRPFWELPVEGETPTVYRGEYLAWQILQAAEHGAEGMSIAALRTAGDGLAAMVQEAATRRVDQGYERGVHDADAALILRALLHLADTCGLLRHPASARALAVISWARCPDRAQADRLRRQAQSLALVRSRFGDGDALAVVAADCR
;
A
#
# COMPACT_ATOMS: atom_id res chain seq x y z
N MET A 1 -13.97 -14.01 10.09
CA MET A 1 -13.41 -12.65 9.98
C MET A 1 -11.91 -12.79 9.89
N THR A 2 -11.39 -12.92 8.67
CA THR A 2 -9.96 -12.90 8.36
C THR A 2 -9.70 -11.54 7.73
N GLU A 3 -9.12 -10.63 8.51
CA GLU A 3 -8.59 -9.36 8.01
C GLU A 3 -7.48 -9.67 7.00
N ILE A 4 -7.83 -9.57 5.72
CA ILE A 4 -6.85 -9.53 4.64
C ILE A 4 -6.31 -8.10 4.62
N ASP A 5 -5.04 -8.02 4.98
CA ASP A 5 -4.07 -6.94 4.81
C ASP A 5 -4.41 -6.04 3.59
N GLN A 6 -5.13 -4.93 3.85
CA GLN A 6 -5.50 -3.97 2.82
C GLN A 6 -4.22 -3.38 2.21
N GLY A 7 -4.05 -3.55 0.90
CA GLY A 7 -2.86 -3.05 0.20
C GLY A 7 -2.72 -1.52 0.33
N THR A 8 -1.50 -1.01 0.22
CA THR A 8 -1.21 0.44 0.25
C THR A 8 -2.11 1.24 -0.68
N PHE A 9 -2.45 0.69 -1.86
CA PHE A 9 -3.41 1.26 -2.80
C PHE A 9 -4.83 1.42 -2.22
N GLU A 10 -5.34 0.41 -1.51
CA GLU A 10 -6.68 0.45 -0.90
C GLU A 10 -6.75 1.49 0.23
N VAL A 11 -5.67 1.63 1.01
CA VAL A 11 -5.58 2.65 2.07
C VAL A 11 -5.59 4.06 1.47
N VAL A 12 -4.81 4.31 0.41
CA VAL A 12 -4.77 5.64 -0.24
C VAL A 12 -6.10 5.92 -0.92
N ARG A 13 -6.75 4.92 -1.52
CA ARG A 13 -8.11 5.05 -2.08
C ARG A 13 -9.16 5.38 -1.01
N ALA A 14 -9.14 4.68 0.12
CA ALA A 14 -10.06 4.95 1.22
C ALA A 14 -9.90 6.39 1.75
N ARG A 15 -8.64 6.87 1.79
CA ARG A 15 -8.35 8.27 2.12
C ARG A 15 -8.90 9.25 1.07
N LEU A 16 -8.80 8.92 -0.22
CA LEU A 16 -9.37 9.73 -1.30
C LEU A 16 -10.90 9.85 -1.14
N ASP A 17 -11.58 8.75 -0.84
CA ASP A 17 -13.03 8.72 -0.60
C ASP A 17 -13.43 9.55 0.63
N GLU A 18 -12.66 9.46 1.72
CA GLU A 18 -12.88 10.28 2.92
C GLU A 18 -12.71 11.77 2.63
N GLN A 19 -11.66 12.14 1.90
CA GLN A 19 -11.46 13.53 1.46
C GLN A 19 -12.57 14.01 0.51
N GLY A 20 -13.09 13.15 -0.36
CA GLY A 20 -14.25 13.43 -1.20
C GLY A 20 -15.50 13.76 -0.38
N LYS A 21 -15.77 13.02 0.71
CA LYS A 21 -16.88 13.31 1.64
C LYS A 21 -16.67 14.63 2.39
N GLY A 22 -15.43 14.91 2.80
CA GLY A 22 -15.06 16.20 3.40
C GLY A 22 -15.32 17.37 2.44
N LEU A 23 -14.87 17.24 1.19
CA LEU A 23 -15.12 18.23 0.14
C LEU A 23 -16.62 18.45 -0.10
N ALA A 24 -17.42 17.37 -0.10
CA ALA A 24 -18.87 17.46 -0.27
C ALA A 24 -19.53 18.27 0.85
N THR A 25 -19.08 18.08 2.10
CA THR A 25 -19.58 18.81 3.27
C THR A 25 -19.28 20.31 3.15
N SER A 26 -18.03 20.67 2.84
CA SER A 26 -17.65 22.09 2.66
C SER A 26 -18.37 22.74 1.48
N ALA A 27 -18.55 22.02 0.38
CA ALA A 27 -19.28 22.54 -0.78
C ALA A 27 -20.78 22.72 -0.50
N GLN A 28 -21.38 21.87 0.35
CA GLN A 28 -22.74 22.06 0.85
C GLN A 28 -22.85 23.29 1.77
N GLN A 29 -21.86 23.55 2.63
CA GLN A 29 -21.81 24.77 3.45
C GLN A 29 -21.76 26.04 2.59
N LEU A 30 -20.93 26.03 1.54
CA LEU A 30 -20.89 27.12 0.56
C LEU A 30 -22.25 27.31 -0.13
N ASN A 31 -22.91 26.22 -0.55
CA ASN A 31 -24.24 26.29 -1.15
C ASN A 31 -25.32 26.80 -0.18
N ALA A 32 -25.27 26.39 1.09
CA ALA A 32 -26.20 26.88 2.12
C ALA A 32 -26.02 28.38 2.33
N ARG A 33 -24.78 28.86 2.44
CA ARG A 33 -24.47 30.29 2.57
C ARG A 33 -24.92 31.09 1.35
N ARG A 34 -24.77 30.52 0.16
CA ARG A 34 -25.27 31.10 -1.09
C ARG A 34 -26.81 31.25 -1.07
N LEU A 35 -27.54 30.22 -0.64
CA LEU A 35 -29.00 30.27 -0.52
C LEU A 35 -29.48 31.29 0.52
N GLU A 36 -28.75 31.48 1.63
CA GLU A 36 -29.04 32.56 2.60
C GLU A 36 -28.88 33.95 1.98
N LEU A 37 -27.88 34.14 1.11
CA LEU A 37 -27.58 35.44 0.52
C LEU A 37 -28.46 35.79 -0.68
N PHE A 38 -28.82 34.81 -1.51
CA PHE A 38 -29.49 35.06 -2.79
C PHE A 38 -30.90 34.43 -2.91
N GLY A 39 -31.31 33.62 -1.93
CA GLY A 39 -32.56 32.87 -1.97
C GLY A 39 -32.55 31.72 -2.98
N GLY A 40 -33.63 30.95 -2.99
CA GLY A 40 -33.89 29.91 -3.98
C GLY A 40 -35.38 29.80 -4.25
N VAL A 41 -35.79 29.80 -5.52
CA VAL A 41 -37.19 29.66 -5.93
C VAL A 41 -37.38 28.27 -6.53
N SER A 42 -38.05 27.38 -5.81
CA SER A 42 -38.37 26.05 -6.31
C SER A 42 -39.59 26.08 -7.23
N VAL A 43 -39.61 25.18 -8.20
CA VAL A 43 -40.73 25.03 -9.13
C VAL A 43 -41.88 24.31 -8.44
N ARG A 44 -43.05 24.95 -8.38
CA ARG A 44 -44.25 24.36 -7.75
C ARG A 44 -45.53 24.76 -8.47
N LEU A 45 -46.50 23.87 -8.54
CA LEU A 45 -47.85 24.18 -9.04
C LEU A 45 -48.57 25.05 -7.99
N LEU A 46 -48.97 26.26 -8.38
CA LEU A 46 -49.71 27.18 -7.52
C LEU A 46 -51.22 26.94 -7.63
N ALA A 47 -51.73 26.82 -8.85
CA ALA A 47 -53.17 26.68 -9.12
C ALA A 47 -53.45 25.95 -10.43
N SER A 48 -54.66 25.41 -10.56
CA SER A 48 -55.21 24.90 -11.82
C SER A 48 -56.52 25.64 -12.12
N ALA A 49 -56.61 26.23 -13.30
CA ALA A 49 -57.74 27.02 -13.77
C ALA A 49 -58.43 26.34 -14.96
N ARG A 50 -59.69 26.68 -15.20
CA ARG A 50 -60.43 26.23 -16.40
C ARG A 50 -61.00 27.45 -17.10
N VAL A 51 -60.63 27.62 -18.37
CA VAL A 51 -61.12 28.71 -19.21
C VAL A 51 -62.17 28.17 -20.17
N ARG A 52 -63.32 28.85 -20.24
CA ARG A 52 -64.41 28.49 -21.15
C ARG A 52 -64.40 29.40 -22.38
N THR A 53 -64.63 28.80 -23.53
CA THR A 53 -64.79 29.43 -24.84
C THR A 53 -66.22 29.25 -25.36
N GLU A 54 -66.65 30.13 -26.27
CA GLU A 54 -67.99 30.08 -26.84
C GLU A 54 -68.20 28.84 -27.72
N HIS A 55 -67.20 28.55 -28.58
CA HIS A 55 -67.22 27.48 -29.56
C HIS A 55 -66.30 26.32 -29.18
N ASN A 56 -66.55 25.14 -29.76
CA ASN A 56 -65.60 24.03 -29.66
C ASN A 56 -64.34 24.41 -30.45
N CYS A 57 -63.21 24.49 -29.75
CA CYS A 57 -61.97 24.97 -30.34
C CYS A 57 -60.76 24.21 -29.80
N ILE A 58 -59.65 24.34 -30.49
CA ILE A 58 -58.35 23.83 -30.04
C ILE A 58 -57.47 25.05 -29.74
N PRO A 59 -57.09 25.27 -28.46
CA PRO A 59 -56.14 26.32 -28.10
C PRO A 59 -54.83 26.15 -28.86
N ARG A 60 -54.34 27.25 -29.42
CA ARG A 60 -53.10 27.27 -30.21
C ARG A 60 -51.95 27.91 -29.49
N ASP A 61 -52.15 29.09 -28.92
CA ASP A 61 -51.10 29.70 -28.11
C ASP A 61 -51.60 30.83 -27.21
N ILE A 62 -50.85 31.13 -26.15
CA ILE A 62 -51.13 32.16 -25.15
C ILE A 62 -49.91 33.07 -24.99
N VAL A 63 -50.15 34.37 -25.02
CA VAL A 63 -49.11 35.39 -24.79
C VAL A 63 -49.59 36.39 -23.77
N ASN A 64 -48.70 36.89 -22.92
CA ASN A 64 -49.02 38.04 -22.08
C ASN A 64 -48.78 39.33 -22.86
N VAL A 65 -49.56 40.37 -22.55
CA VAL A 65 -49.28 41.77 -22.87
C VAL A 65 -49.71 42.58 -21.66
N GLY A 66 -48.75 43.20 -20.98
CA GLY A 66 -49.01 43.83 -19.68
C GLY A 66 -49.52 42.83 -18.63
N ASP A 67 -50.62 43.18 -17.98
CA ASP A 67 -51.33 42.36 -16.99
C ASP A 67 -52.38 41.39 -17.59
N ARG A 68 -52.52 41.39 -18.93
CA ARG A 68 -53.51 40.60 -19.66
C ARG A 68 -52.85 39.45 -20.41
N LEU A 69 -53.61 38.38 -20.60
CA LEU A 69 -53.23 37.22 -21.39
C LEU A 69 -54.13 37.14 -22.62
N LEU A 70 -53.53 37.07 -23.81
CA LEU A 70 -54.23 36.85 -25.06
C LEU A 70 -54.10 35.37 -25.44
N LEU A 71 -55.23 34.66 -25.49
CA LEU A 71 -55.28 33.26 -25.88
C LEU A 71 -55.92 33.13 -27.26
N GLY A 72 -55.20 32.50 -28.19
CA GLY A 72 -55.64 32.22 -29.54
C GLY A 72 -56.08 30.77 -29.73
N TYR A 73 -57.10 30.56 -30.55
CA TYR A 73 -57.70 29.26 -30.81
C TYR A 73 -57.80 28.97 -32.31
N GLN A 74 -57.87 27.68 -32.64
CA GLN A 74 -58.38 27.22 -33.92
C GLN A 74 -59.83 26.79 -33.74
N VAL A 75 -60.73 27.41 -34.51
CA VAL A 75 -62.16 27.07 -34.52
C VAL A 75 -62.53 26.44 -35.84
N PHE A 76 -63.36 25.40 -35.79
CA PHE A 76 -63.98 24.81 -36.97
C PHE A 76 -65.40 25.35 -37.11
N MET A 77 -65.58 26.36 -37.97
CA MET A 77 -66.86 27.02 -38.21
C MET A 77 -67.68 26.24 -39.24
N GLY A 78 -68.78 25.60 -38.82
CA GLY A 78 -69.63 24.79 -39.70
C GLY A 78 -70.71 25.57 -40.47
N LEU A 79 -71.29 26.62 -39.87
CA LEU A 79 -72.49 27.32 -40.39
C LEU A 79 -72.34 28.85 -40.52
N LYS A 80 -71.25 29.44 -40.00
CA LYS A 80 -71.01 30.89 -40.01
C LYS A 80 -70.23 31.27 -41.28
N SER A 81 -70.70 32.25 -42.05
CA SER A 81 -70.10 32.66 -43.32
C SER A 81 -68.88 33.57 -43.21
N GLN A 82 -68.66 34.18 -42.03
CA GLN A 82 -67.52 35.06 -41.75
C GLN A 82 -66.96 34.80 -40.34
N VAL A 83 -65.64 34.69 -40.23
CA VAL A 83 -64.90 34.52 -38.96
C VAL A 83 -64.55 35.91 -38.42
N SER A 84 -64.96 36.20 -37.18
CA SER A 84 -64.64 37.43 -36.46
C SER A 84 -63.44 37.26 -35.54
N VAL A 85 -62.90 38.37 -35.03
CA VAL A 85 -61.74 38.35 -34.11
C VAL A 85 -62.05 37.58 -32.81
N ALA A 86 -63.24 37.77 -32.24
CA ALA A 86 -63.68 37.09 -31.02
C ALA A 86 -63.79 35.57 -31.19
N ASP A 87 -63.96 35.10 -32.42
CA ASP A 87 -64.00 33.67 -32.73
C ASP A 87 -62.61 33.02 -32.63
N VAL A 88 -61.53 33.79 -32.78
CA VAL A 88 -60.15 33.27 -32.85
C VAL A 88 -59.32 33.65 -31.62
N PHE A 89 -59.70 34.72 -30.91
CA PHE A 89 -58.97 35.22 -29.76
C PHE A 89 -59.91 35.52 -28.58
N THR A 90 -59.46 35.18 -27.36
CA THR A 90 -60.09 35.65 -26.11
C THR A 90 -59.06 36.35 -25.25
N GLU A 91 -59.54 37.27 -24.43
CA GLU A 91 -58.73 37.98 -23.46
C GLU A 91 -58.96 37.43 -22.05
N LEU A 92 -57.87 37.09 -21.35
CA LEU A 92 -57.88 36.54 -20.01
C LEU A 92 -57.08 37.44 -19.07
N ARG A 93 -57.34 37.32 -17.77
CA ARG A 93 -56.53 37.93 -16.72
C ARG A 93 -56.19 36.90 -15.65
N ASP A 94 -54.95 36.95 -15.20
CA ASP A 94 -54.47 36.20 -14.04
C ASP A 94 -54.65 37.07 -12.78
N ASP A 95 -55.36 36.56 -11.77
CA ASP A 95 -55.59 37.26 -10.50
C ASP A 95 -54.67 36.80 -9.35
N GLY A 96 -53.69 35.95 -9.64
CA GLY A 96 -52.81 35.34 -8.64
C GLY A 96 -53.21 33.91 -8.26
N THR A 97 -54.51 33.61 -8.30
CA THR A 97 -55.07 32.33 -7.83
C THR A 97 -55.87 31.59 -8.91
N ASN A 98 -56.33 32.30 -9.92
CA ASN A 98 -57.12 31.78 -11.02
C ASN A 98 -56.88 32.60 -12.30
N VAL A 99 -57.31 32.04 -13.45
CA VAL A 99 -57.34 32.73 -14.73
C VAL A 99 -58.80 32.93 -15.14
N VAL A 100 -59.23 34.19 -15.27
CA VAL A 100 -60.60 34.56 -15.60
C VAL A 100 -60.72 35.14 -17.01
N ASN A 101 -61.84 34.85 -17.68
CA ASN A 101 -62.16 35.43 -18.99
C ASN A 101 -62.75 36.83 -18.79
N LEU A 102 -62.17 37.85 -19.43
CA LEU A 102 -62.56 39.25 -19.19
C LEU A 102 -63.82 39.66 -19.95
N ASP A 103 -64.06 39.10 -21.14
CA ASP A 103 -65.25 39.36 -21.97
C ASP A 103 -65.32 38.35 -23.13
N PRO A 104 -65.94 37.16 -22.95
CA PRO A 104 -65.92 36.10 -23.95
C PRO A 104 -66.74 36.40 -25.22
N GLU A 105 -67.64 37.39 -25.18
CA GLU A 105 -68.61 37.67 -26.27
C GLU A 105 -68.18 38.84 -27.18
N HIS A 106 -67.11 39.57 -26.81
CA HIS A 106 -66.61 40.73 -27.56
C HIS A 106 -65.17 40.52 -28.04
N ALA A 107 -64.78 41.27 -29.08
CA ALA A 107 -63.40 41.24 -29.55
C ALA A 107 -62.44 41.68 -28.43
N PRO A 108 -61.30 40.99 -28.22
CA PRO A 108 -60.29 41.39 -27.24
C PRO A 108 -59.94 42.87 -27.38
N ARG A 109 -59.93 43.60 -26.26
CA ARG A 109 -59.65 45.05 -26.28
C ARG A 109 -58.25 45.34 -26.79
N LEU A 110 -57.32 44.42 -26.49
CA LEU A 110 -55.95 44.44 -27.00
C LEU A 110 -55.85 44.38 -28.54
N LEU A 111 -56.92 43.95 -29.22
CA LEU A 111 -56.97 43.74 -30.66
C LEU A 111 -58.06 44.57 -31.36
N ALA A 112 -58.49 45.69 -30.77
CA ALA A 112 -59.60 46.49 -31.31
C ALA A 112 -59.19 47.50 -32.40
N GLU A 113 -57.90 47.61 -32.75
CA GLU A 113 -57.44 48.55 -33.77
C GLU A 113 -58.02 48.24 -35.16
N ALA A 114 -58.62 49.24 -35.81
CA ALA A 114 -59.32 49.07 -37.09
C ALA A 114 -58.42 48.50 -38.21
N GLY A 115 -57.13 48.86 -38.22
CA GLY A 115 -56.16 48.31 -39.17
C GLY A 115 -56.00 46.80 -39.05
N PHE A 116 -55.92 46.29 -37.82
CA PHE A 116 -55.85 44.85 -37.56
C PHE A 116 -57.15 44.14 -37.98
N VAL A 117 -58.30 44.68 -37.60
CA VAL A 117 -59.61 44.05 -37.91
C VAL A 117 -59.79 43.89 -39.42
N LYS A 118 -59.35 44.87 -40.20
CA LYS A 118 -59.34 44.82 -41.66
C LYS A 118 -58.44 43.68 -42.17
N ASP A 119 -57.16 43.70 -41.81
CA ASP A 119 -56.18 42.73 -42.31
C ASP A 119 -56.49 41.29 -41.86
N PHE A 120 -57.04 41.12 -40.64
CA PHE A 120 -57.55 39.84 -40.15
C PHE A 120 -58.71 39.33 -41.00
N SER A 121 -59.68 40.19 -41.29
CA SER A 121 -60.85 39.83 -42.11
C SER A 121 -60.43 39.44 -43.52
N GLU A 122 -59.45 40.13 -44.12
CA GLU A 122 -58.89 39.78 -45.42
C GLU A 122 -58.24 38.39 -45.42
N VAL A 123 -57.52 37.99 -44.36
CA VAL A 123 -56.92 36.65 -44.25
C VAL A 123 -58.00 35.55 -44.32
N PHE A 124 -59.09 35.68 -43.56
CA PHE A 124 -60.17 34.66 -43.57
C PHE A 124 -61.10 34.76 -44.78
N GLN A 125 -61.18 35.93 -45.44
CA GLN A 125 -61.99 36.11 -46.64
C GLN A 125 -61.32 35.52 -47.90
N TYR A 126 -60.01 35.73 -48.06
CA TYR A 126 -59.29 35.31 -49.27
C TYR A 126 -58.71 33.89 -49.19
N TYR A 127 -58.48 33.37 -47.98
CA TYR A 127 -57.87 32.05 -47.79
C TYR A 127 -58.83 31.12 -47.04
N LYS A 128 -59.39 30.15 -47.77
CA LYS A 128 -60.37 29.19 -47.21
C LYS A 128 -59.79 28.33 -46.08
N ASP A 129 -58.50 28.01 -46.17
CA ASP A 129 -57.78 27.20 -45.18
C ASP A 129 -57.15 28.06 -44.06
N ALA A 130 -57.56 29.33 -43.94
CA ALA A 130 -57.06 30.26 -42.92
C ALA A 130 -57.23 29.68 -41.51
N ARG A 131 -56.12 29.49 -40.80
CA ARG A 131 -56.13 29.08 -39.39
C ARG A 131 -54.93 29.63 -38.64
N LEU A 132 -55.13 29.95 -37.37
CA LEU A 132 -54.06 30.38 -36.48
C LEU A 132 -53.11 29.21 -36.22
N LEU A 133 -51.81 29.42 -36.47
CA LEU A 133 -50.75 28.45 -36.16
C LEU A 133 -50.06 28.73 -34.83
N HIS A 134 -49.73 30.00 -34.57
CA HIS A 134 -48.87 30.39 -33.44
C HIS A 134 -49.08 31.86 -33.07
N LEU A 135 -49.27 32.15 -31.78
CA LEU A 135 -49.01 33.49 -31.22
C LEU A 135 -47.62 33.53 -30.60
N ARG A 136 -46.75 34.36 -31.15
CA ARG A 136 -45.36 34.47 -30.69
C ARG A 136 -45.08 35.85 -30.17
N ARG A 137 -44.60 35.91 -28.93
CA ARG A 137 -44.05 37.13 -28.31
C ARG A 137 -42.52 37.13 -28.38
N THR A 138 -41.95 38.22 -28.85
CA THR A 138 -40.53 38.59 -28.73
C THR A 138 -40.41 39.80 -27.79
N ASP A 139 -39.20 40.30 -27.56
CA ASP A 139 -38.99 41.43 -26.64
C ASP A 139 -39.60 42.75 -27.13
N ARG A 140 -39.87 42.87 -28.44
CA ARG A 140 -40.39 44.10 -29.07
C ARG A 140 -41.67 43.90 -29.87
N LEU A 141 -41.98 42.67 -30.26
CA LEU A 141 -43.09 42.36 -31.15
C LEU A 141 -43.98 41.26 -30.58
N MET A 142 -45.27 41.39 -30.78
CA MET A 142 -46.22 40.28 -30.76
C MET A 142 -46.53 39.91 -32.21
N LEU A 143 -46.53 38.62 -32.53
CA LEU A 143 -46.77 38.08 -33.87
C LEU A 143 -47.90 37.06 -33.83
N ALA A 144 -48.79 37.10 -34.82
CA ALA A 144 -49.81 36.07 -35.05
C ALA A 144 -49.60 35.47 -36.44
N ALA A 145 -49.16 34.21 -36.48
CA ALA A 145 -48.93 33.49 -37.74
C ALA A 145 -50.17 32.69 -38.12
N PHE A 146 -50.73 32.98 -39.30
CA PHE A 146 -51.87 32.28 -39.88
C PHE A 146 -51.41 31.47 -41.08
N GLN A 147 -51.78 30.19 -41.11
CA GLN A 147 -51.62 29.37 -42.32
C GLN A 147 -52.66 29.83 -43.34
N THR A 148 -52.25 30.01 -44.59
CA THR A 148 -53.12 30.46 -45.70
C THR A 148 -53.26 29.42 -46.82
N GLY A 149 -52.45 28.36 -46.80
CA GLY A 149 -52.48 27.28 -47.80
C GLY A 149 -52.13 25.90 -47.23
N SER A 150 -51.99 24.90 -48.10
CA SER A 150 -51.75 23.51 -47.70
C SER A 150 -50.40 23.26 -47.00
N ARG A 151 -49.37 24.05 -47.30
CA ARG A 151 -48.04 23.93 -46.66
C ARG A 151 -47.93 24.86 -45.46
N ILE A 152 -47.15 24.47 -44.45
CA ILE A 152 -46.87 25.32 -43.28
C ILE A 152 -46.10 26.60 -43.69
N SER A 153 -45.36 26.56 -44.79
CA SER A 153 -44.68 27.74 -45.36
C SER A 153 -45.64 28.80 -45.92
N ASP A 154 -46.86 28.40 -46.27
CA ASP A 154 -47.87 29.30 -46.83
C ASP A 154 -48.55 29.99 -45.65
N MET A 155 -47.98 31.12 -45.23
CA MET A 155 -48.45 31.84 -44.05
C MET A 155 -48.52 33.36 -44.27
N ARG A 156 -49.37 34.01 -43.47
CA ARG A 156 -49.39 35.46 -43.25
C ARG A 156 -49.12 35.72 -41.77
N VAL A 157 -48.24 36.68 -41.49
CA VAL A 157 -47.85 36.99 -40.11
C VAL A 157 -48.24 38.42 -39.80
N LEU A 158 -49.19 38.59 -38.89
CA LEU A 158 -49.61 39.89 -38.39
C LEU A 158 -48.70 40.29 -37.23
N ARG A 159 -48.29 41.56 -37.18
CA ARG A 159 -47.33 42.05 -36.19
C ARG A 159 -47.80 43.30 -35.45
N TRP A 160 -47.53 43.31 -34.16
CA TRP A 160 -47.77 44.43 -33.26
C TRP A 160 -46.45 44.82 -32.59
N GLY A 161 -46.17 46.12 -32.51
CA GLY A 161 -45.11 46.67 -31.68
C GLY A 161 -45.56 46.75 -30.22
N LEU A 162 -44.75 46.25 -29.30
CA LEU A 162 -45.02 46.37 -27.87
C LEU A 162 -44.47 47.72 -27.38
N THR A 163 -45.35 48.51 -26.74
CA THR A 163 -45.02 49.84 -26.20
C THR A 163 -45.33 49.90 -24.71
N GLY A 164 -44.51 50.58 -23.92
CA GLY A 164 -44.58 50.52 -22.45
C GLY A 164 -43.71 49.39 -21.86
N ARG A 165 -43.77 49.19 -20.54
CA ARG A 165 -43.10 48.10 -19.81
C ARG A 165 -43.95 47.64 -18.64
N GLY A 166 -43.80 46.38 -18.23
CA GLY A 166 -44.51 45.84 -17.07
C GLY A 166 -46.03 45.86 -17.29
N ALA A 167 -46.80 46.26 -16.28
CA ALA A 167 -48.26 46.28 -16.34
C ALA A 167 -48.85 47.28 -17.35
N ASP A 168 -48.11 48.35 -17.69
CA ASP A 168 -48.56 49.40 -18.62
C ASP A 168 -48.23 49.09 -20.10
N GLU A 169 -47.74 47.87 -20.39
CA GLU A 169 -47.41 47.47 -21.74
C GLU A 169 -48.68 47.26 -22.59
N ALA A 170 -48.70 47.88 -23.78
CA ALA A 170 -49.78 47.78 -24.75
C ALA A 170 -49.27 47.40 -26.14
N PRO A 171 -50.02 46.57 -26.90
CA PRO A 171 -49.68 46.25 -28.28
C PRO A 171 -50.18 47.35 -29.22
N ARG A 172 -49.37 47.72 -30.22
CA ARG A 172 -49.75 48.64 -31.30
C ARG A 172 -49.63 47.95 -32.65
N TYR A 173 -50.72 47.85 -33.40
CA TYR A 173 -50.71 47.17 -34.69
C TYR A 173 -49.80 47.86 -35.71
N ILE A 174 -49.04 47.08 -36.48
CA ILE A 174 -48.13 47.57 -37.51
C ILE A 174 -48.65 47.20 -38.91
N ASP A 175 -48.65 45.91 -39.26
CA ASP A 175 -49.14 45.38 -40.55
C ASP A 175 -49.24 43.83 -40.54
N ASN A 176 -49.53 43.23 -41.71
CA ASN A 176 -49.61 41.79 -41.97
C ASN A 176 -48.38 41.19 -42.72
N ARG A 177 -47.21 41.85 -42.68
CA ARG A 177 -45.98 41.48 -43.41
C ARG A 177 -44.83 41.01 -42.50
N GLY A 178 -45.17 40.31 -41.42
CA GLY A 178 -44.24 39.86 -40.39
C GLY A 178 -43.47 38.57 -40.71
N GLU A 179 -43.53 38.02 -41.92
CA GLU A 179 -42.91 36.72 -42.24
C GLU A 179 -41.39 36.71 -41.99
N ARG A 180 -40.73 37.87 -42.18
CA ARG A 180 -39.30 38.04 -41.89
C ARG A 180 -38.98 38.14 -40.39
N ASP A 181 -39.97 38.49 -39.57
CA ASP A 181 -39.85 38.59 -38.12
C ASP A 181 -40.17 37.23 -37.44
N TYR A 182 -40.86 36.32 -38.14
CA TYR A 182 -41.21 34.98 -37.68
C TYR A 182 -40.08 33.95 -37.88
N VAL A 183 -38.90 34.25 -37.32
CA VAL A 183 -37.69 33.42 -37.48
C VAL A 183 -37.39 32.66 -36.17
N PHE A 184 -37.09 31.37 -36.26
CA PHE A 184 -36.67 30.56 -35.11
C PHE A 184 -35.15 30.54 -35.00
N PRO A 185 -34.58 30.37 -33.79
CA PRO A 185 -33.15 30.16 -33.63
C PRO A 185 -32.66 28.91 -34.38
N VAL A 186 -31.35 28.81 -34.59
CA VAL A 186 -30.75 27.61 -35.15
C VAL A 186 -31.03 26.40 -34.26
N SER A 187 -31.41 25.27 -34.88
CA SER A 187 -31.74 24.04 -34.17
C SER A 187 -30.53 23.41 -33.47
N HIS A 188 -29.33 23.71 -33.96
CA HIS A 188 -28.04 23.28 -33.43
C HIS A 188 -27.17 24.51 -33.17
N ASP A 189 -26.62 24.64 -31.97
CA ASP A 189 -25.65 25.69 -31.62
C ASP A 189 -24.21 25.33 -32.04
N PHE A 190 -24.05 24.24 -32.80
CA PHE A 190 -22.82 23.77 -33.42
C PHE A 190 -23.06 23.42 -34.89
N ALA A 191 -21.98 23.37 -35.68
CA ALA A 191 -22.04 23.05 -37.10
C ALA A 191 -21.59 21.60 -37.36
N TRP A 192 -22.29 20.91 -38.25
CA TRP A 192 -21.90 19.59 -38.75
C TRP A 192 -20.82 19.73 -39.84
N THR A 193 -19.69 19.07 -39.65
CA THR A 193 -18.57 19.03 -40.60
C THR A 193 -18.58 17.70 -41.33
N ARG A 194 -18.59 17.71 -42.66
CA ARG A 194 -18.53 16.48 -43.46
C ARG A 194 -17.10 15.92 -43.46
N THR A 195 -16.98 14.60 -43.34
CA THR A 195 -15.70 13.90 -43.48
C THR A 195 -15.14 14.02 -44.91
N THR A 196 -13.81 13.95 -45.03
CA THR A 196 -13.07 14.11 -46.29
C THR A 196 -12.10 12.95 -46.50
N ARG A 197 -11.64 12.75 -47.75
CA ARG A 197 -10.72 11.67 -48.10
C ARG A 197 -9.36 11.74 -47.39
N GLU A 198 -8.92 12.93 -46.97
CA GLU A 198 -7.66 13.10 -46.23
C GLU A 198 -7.71 12.42 -44.85
N GLN A 199 -8.90 12.20 -44.32
CA GLN A 199 -9.12 11.53 -43.04
C GLN A 199 -9.15 10.00 -43.16
N HIS A 200 -9.06 9.45 -44.37
CA HIS A 200 -9.20 8.01 -44.59
C HIS A 200 -7.87 7.30 -44.31
N ILE A 201 -7.88 6.38 -43.35
CA ILE A 201 -6.76 5.51 -43.04
C ILE A 201 -7.01 4.15 -43.67
N GLN A 202 -6.08 3.73 -44.52
CA GLN A 202 -6.19 2.49 -45.30
C GLN A 202 -5.63 1.28 -44.52
N GLY A 203 -6.18 0.10 -44.78
CA GLY A 203 -5.71 -1.17 -44.21
C GLY A 203 -6.73 -2.30 -44.42
N ALA A 204 -6.66 -3.36 -43.60
CA ALA A 204 -7.60 -4.50 -43.70
C ALA A 204 -9.02 -4.10 -43.26
N HIS A 205 -9.11 -3.23 -42.26
CA HIS A 205 -10.32 -2.58 -41.77
C HIS A 205 -10.11 -1.06 -41.89
N PRO A 206 -10.37 -0.46 -43.07
CA PRO A 206 -10.15 0.97 -43.31
C PRO A 206 -11.18 1.83 -42.56
N HIS A 207 -10.73 2.93 -41.96
CA HIS A 207 -11.57 3.81 -41.14
C HIS A 207 -11.29 5.30 -41.40
N ILE A 208 -12.21 6.17 -40.96
CA ILE A 208 -12.09 7.63 -41.02
C ILE A 208 -11.61 8.16 -39.67
N ASN A 209 -10.50 8.88 -39.65
CA ASN A 209 -9.96 9.58 -38.48
C ASN A 209 -10.70 10.91 -38.23
N ILE A 210 -11.25 11.05 -37.03
CA ILE A 210 -11.88 12.28 -36.55
C ILE A 210 -11.07 12.82 -35.38
N GLY A 211 -10.26 13.84 -35.67
CA GLY A 211 -9.54 14.64 -34.67
C GLY A 211 -8.45 13.90 -33.90
N ASP A 212 -7.93 12.78 -34.42
CA ASP A 212 -7.00 11.87 -33.75
C ASP A 212 -7.55 11.27 -32.44
N GLU A 213 -8.88 11.28 -32.28
CA GLU A 213 -9.57 10.80 -31.07
C GLU A 213 -10.44 9.57 -31.31
N ILE A 214 -11.15 9.53 -32.45
CA ILE A 214 -11.98 8.38 -32.82
C ILE A 214 -11.81 8.03 -34.29
N PHE A 215 -11.95 6.74 -34.57
CA PHE A 215 -11.81 6.15 -35.89
C PHE A 215 -13.12 5.44 -36.25
N VAL A 216 -13.77 5.89 -37.31
CA VAL A 216 -15.14 5.50 -37.63
C VAL A 216 -15.17 4.76 -38.96
N GLU A 217 -15.85 3.61 -38.98
CA GLU A 217 -15.98 2.80 -40.19
C GLU A 217 -17.42 2.27 -40.36
N CYS A 218 -17.80 2.02 -41.62
CA CYS A 218 -19.06 1.36 -41.98
C CYS A 218 -18.81 0.10 -42.84
N VAL A 219 -17.61 -0.47 -42.76
CA VAL A 219 -17.17 -1.59 -43.61
C VAL A 219 -17.34 -2.92 -42.89
N GLY A 220 -17.53 -4.02 -43.62
CA GLY A 220 -17.54 -5.35 -43.02
C GLY A 220 -18.85 -5.76 -42.32
N GLY A 221 -19.95 -5.03 -42.57
CA GLY A 221 -21.28 -5.40 -42.09
C GLY A 221 -21.79 -4.62 -40.87
N ASP A 222 -20.98 -3.76 -40.29
CA ASP A 222 -21.39 -2.89 -39.19
C ASP A 222 -20.85 -1.46 -39.33
N PHE A 223 -21.48 -0.56 -38.59
CA PHE A 223 -21.04 0.78 -38.29
C PHE A 223 -20.30 0.73 -36.95
N THR A 224 -18.99 0.93 -37.01
CA THR A 224 -18.08 0.73 -35.89
C THR A 224 -17.32 2.01 -35.54
N ILE A 225 -17.16 2.27 -34.24
CA ILE A 225 -16.36 3.38 -33.69
C ILE A 225 -15.23 2.78 -32.87
N LYS A 226 -13.99 3.16 -33.17
CA LYS A 226 -12.76 2.75 -32.47
C LYS A 226 -12.10 3.98 -31.82
N ILE A 227 -11.28 3.72 -30.81
CA ILE A 227 -10.49 4.74 -30.08
C ILE A 227 -8.98 4.60 -30.30
N GLU A 228 -8.55 3.54 -30.97
CA GLU A 228 -7.17 3.31 -31.35
C GLU A 228 -7.06 3.28 -32.88
N ASP A 229 -5.98 3.86 -33.40
CA ASP A 229 -5.68 3.85 -34.83
C ASP A 229 -5.18 2.47 -35.25
N ASN A 230 -6.09 1.51 -35.40
CA ASN A 230 -5.76 0.16 -35.79
C ASN A 230 -6.64 -0.35 -36.94
N THR A 231 -6.01 -0.53 -38.09
CA THR A 231 -6.65 -1.08 -39.31
C THR A 231 -6.51 -2.60 -39.43
N SER A 232 -5.90 -3.29 -38.46
CA SER A 232 -5.78 -4.76 -38.44
C SER A 232 -6.98 -5.46 -37.81
N THR A 233 -7.80 -4.75 -37.02
CA THR A 233 -8.99 -5.29 -36.34
C THR A 233 -10.22 -4.42 -36.62
N GLY A 234 -11.37 -5.07 -36.84
CA GLY A 234 -12.68 -4.40 -36.97
C GLY A 234 -13.45 -4.20 -35.67
N SER A 235 -12.89 -4.53 -34.51
CA SER A 235 -13.59 -4.38 -33.22
C SER A 235 -13.42 -2.96 -32.66
N GLY A 236 -14.51 -2.35 -32.21
CA GLY A 236 -14.53 -1.01 -31.63
C GLY A 236 -15.29 -0.93 -30.31
N ILE A 237 -15.41 0.28 -29.75
CA ILE A 237 -16.19 0.58 -28.54
C ILE A 237 -17.70 0.62 -28.81
N PHE A 238 -18.10 0.66 -30.07
CA PHE A 238 -19.48 0.68 -30.53
C PHE A 238 -19.56 -0.02 -31.88
N ALA A 239 -20.57 -0.88 -32.05
CA ALA A 239 -20.85 -1.57 -33.30
C ALA A 239 -22.36 -1.74 -33.45
N GLU A 240 -22.92 -1.31 -34.58
CA GLU A 240 -24.30 -1.60 -34.98
C GLU A 240 -24.34 -2.16 -36.40
N PRO A 241 -25.15 -3.17 -36.69
CA PRO A 241 -25.26 -3.71 -38.05
C PRO A 241 -25.74 -2.64 -39.04
N VAL A 242 -25.26 -2.74 -40.28
CA VAL A 242 -25.70 -1.93 -41.43
C VAL A 242 -26.48 -2.80 -42.41
N ASP A 243 -27.38 -2.18 -43.18
CA ASP A 243 -28.23 -2.92 -44.12
C ASP A 243 -27.46 -3.52 -45.30
N ASP A 244 -26.38 -2.86 -45.76
CA ASP A 244 -25.52 -3.32 -46.85
C ASP A 244 -24.10 -3.65 -46.35
N PRO A 245 -23.76 -4.95 -46.17
CA PRO A 245 -22.45 -5.35 -45.69
C PRO A 245 -21.29 -5.09 -46.66
N THR A 246 -21.60 -4.78 -47.93
CA THR A 246 -20.61 -4.63 -49.00
C THR A 246 -20.19 -3.18 -49.25
N GLN A 247 -20.72 -2.23 -48.47
CA GLN A 247 -20.36 -0.82 -48.59
C GLN A 247 -18.89 -0.57 -48.25
N GLY A 248 -18.24 0.30 -49.03
CA GLY A 248 -16.91 0.82 -48.78
C GLY A 248 -16.93 2.09 -47.92
N LEU A 249 -15.75 2.60 -47.58
CA LEU A 249 -15.59 3.77 -46.70
C LEU A 249 -16.18 5.07 -47.29
N ASP A 250 -16.15 5.22 -48.62
CA ASP A 250 -16.70 6.38 -49.35
C ASP A 250 -18.24 6.32 -49.51
N ASP A 251 -18.87 5.17 -49.28
CA ASP A 251 -20.30 4.94 -49.56
C ASP A 251 -21.22 5.47 -48.45
N ALA A 252 -20.72 5.55 -47.22
CA ALA A 252 -21.46 6.09 -46.08
C ALA A 252 -21.26 7.61 -45.96
N GLU A 253 -22.33 8.36 -45.69
CA GLU A 253 -22.22 9.80 -45.42
C GLU A 253 -22.01 10.05 -43.92
N ILE A 254 -20.79 10.44 -43.55
CA ILE A 254 -20.42 10.72 -42.15
C ILE A 254 -20.13 12.21 -41.97
N HIS A 255 -20.84 12.83 -41.02
CA HIS A 255 -20.60 14.18 -40.52
C HIS A 255 -20.28 14.13 -39.03
N TYR A 256 -19.51 15.10 -38.54
CA TYR A 256 -19.12 15.19 -37.14
C TYR A 256 -19.15 16.62 -36.60
N ALA A 257 -19.25 16.75 -35.27
CA ALA A 257 -19.06 18.01 -34.56
C ALA A 257 -18.23 17.75 -33.30
N VAL A 258 -17.10 18.45 -33.16
CA VAL A 258 -16.22 18.33 -31.98
C VAL A 258 -16.64 19.37 -30.95
N LEU A 259 -17.10 18.90 -29.79
CA LEU A 259 -17.51 19.72 -28.65
C LEU A 259 -16.55 19.53 -27.46
N PRO A 260 -16.57 20.42 -26.45
CA PRO A 260 -15.66 20.32 -25.31
C PRO A 260 -15.74 18.99 -24.55
N SER A 261 -16.94 18.42 -24.38
CA SER A 261 -17.16 17.20 -23.60
C SER A 261 -17.46 15.94 -24.44
N CYS A 262 -17.74 16.08 -25.73
CA CYS A 262 -18.13 14.97 -26.60
C CYS A 262 -17.83 15.24 -28.08
N ILE A 263 -17.82 14.19 -28.90
CA ILE A 263 -17.83 14.28 -30.36
C ILE A 263 -19.17 13.72 -30.83
N LEU A 264 -19.87 14.49 -31.65
CA LEU A 264 -21.14 14.05 -32.24
C LEU A 264 -20.89 13.51 -33.63
N LEU A 265 -21.55 12.41 -33.96
CA LEU A 265 -21.54 11.79 -35.27
C LEU A 265 -22.95 11.81 -35.83
N LYS A 266 -23.06 12.14 -37.11
CA LYS A 266 -24.26 12.02 -37.93
C LYS A 266 -23.90 11.15 -39.13
N VAL A 267 -24.42 9.93 -39.13
CA VAL A 267 -24.01 8.86 -40.05
C VAL A 267 -25.21 8.36 -40.82
N ARG A 268 -25.07 8.25 -42.13
CA ARG A 268 -26.03 7.55 -42.99
C ARG A 268 -25.28 6.45 -43.74
N PRO A 269 -25.45 5.19 -43.33
CA PRO A 269 -24.92 4.06 -44.07
C PRO A 269 -25.51 3.98 -45.48
N TYR A 270 -24.80 3.29 -46.37
CA TYR A 270 -25.17 3.14 -47.77
C TYR A 270 -26.57 2.54 -47.92
N ARG A 271 -27.38 3.18 -48.77
CA ARG A 271 -28.78 2.81 -49.07
C ARG A 271 -29.76 2.81 -47.89
N GLU A 272 -29.34 3.25 -46.71
CA GLU A 272 -30.27 3.46 -45.59
C GLU A 272 -31.03 4.79 -45.76
N ALA A 273 -32.31 4.80 -45.38
CA ALA A 273 -33.13 6.01 -45.40
C ALA A 273 -32.93 6.88 -44.15
N ALA A 274 -32.58 6.26 -43.02
CA ALA A 274 -32.47 6.92 -41.72
C ALA A 274 -31.05 7.40 -41.44
N TRP A 275 -30.94 8.55 -40.77
CA TRP A 275 -29.69 9.03 -40.20
C TRP A 275 -29.55 8.51 -38.77
N ARG A 276 -28.37 8.00 -38.43
CA ARG A 276 -27.98 7.60 -37.08
C ARG A 276 -27.19 8.74 -36.44
N HIS A 277 -27.53 9.11 -35.22
CA HIS A 277 -26.79 10.12 -34.47
C HIS A 277 -26.17 9.51 -33.24
N VAL A 278 -24.86 9.66 -33.07
CA VAL A 278 -24.10 9.05 -31.97
C VAL A 278 -23.33 10.13 -31.22
N VAL A 279 -23.31 10.00 -29.89
CA VAL A 279 -22.51 10.83 -28.99
C VAL A 279 -21.36 9.99 -28.48
N TYR A 280 -20.13 10.35 -28.86
CA TYR A 280 -18.91 9.84 -28.26
C TYR A 280 -18.49 10.73 -27.10
N ASN A 281 -18.30 10.15 -25.92
CA ASN A 281 -17.86 10.86 -24.73
C ASN A 281 -16.34 10.87 -24.63
N ARG A 282 -15.74 12.05 -24.53
CA ARG A 282 -14.28 12.19 -24.47
C ARG A 282 -13.67 11.79 -23.13
N ALA A 283 -14.45 11.77 -22.05
CA ALA A 283 -14.00 11.37 -20.71
C ALA A 283 -14.21 9.88 -20.46
N THR A 284 -15.38 9.34 -20.81
CA THR A 284 -15.70 7.92 -20.56
C THR A 284 -15.28 6.99 -21.70
N HIS A 285 -14.94 7.53 -22.87
CA HIS A 285 -14.64 6.76 -24.10
C HIS A 285 -15.79 5.84 -24.52
N GLU A 286 -17.02 6.14 -24.10
CA GLU A 286 -18.22 5.42 -24.50
C GLU A 286 -18.93 6.15 -25.64
N ALA A 287 -19.54 5.40 -26.55
CA ALA A 287 -20.38 5.95 -27.60
C ALA A 287 -21.82 5.44 -27.47
N VAL A 288 -22.80 6.36 -27.59
CA VAL A 288 -24.23 6.05 -27.42
C VAL A 288 -25.03 6.66 -28.55
N ARG A 289 -25.93 5.88 -29.16
CA ARG A 289 -26.86 6.34 -30.19
C ARG A 289 -28.01 7.14 -29.58
N ILE A 290 -28.19 8.39 -30.05
CA ILE A 290 -29.23 9.33 -29.62
C ILE A 290 -29.74 10.11 -30.84
N ASP A 291 -30.68 9.51 -31.56
CA ASP A 291 -31.21 10.08 -32.82
C ASP A 291 -31.95 11.42 -32.64
N ALA A 292 -32.47 11.69 -31.44
CA ALA A 292 -33.16 12.95 -31.12
C ALA A 292 -32.26 14.20 -31.24
N ILE A 293 -30.94 14.05 -31.14
CA ILE A 293 -29.96 15.12 -31.39
C ILE A 293 -30.02 15.59 -32.85
N GLY A 294 -30.43 14.71 -33.77
CA GLY A 294 -30.60 15.04 -35.19
C GLY A 294 -31.73 16.03 -35.45
N LEU A 295 -32.75 16.08 -34.59
CA LEU A 295 -33.88 17.02 -34.72
C LEU A 295 -33.45 18.43 -34.35
N SER A 296 -32.97 18.59 -33.11
CA SER A 296 -32.45 19.83 -32.57
C SER A 296 -31.61 19.49 -31.34
N CYS A 297 -30.53 20.22 -31.10
CA CYS A 297 -29.66 19.98 -29.96
C CYS A 297 -28.99 21.29 -29.55
N GLN A 298 -28.90 21.55 -28.26
CA GLN A 298 -28.21 22.72 -27.71
C GLN A 298 -27.20 22.25 -26.67
N GLN A 299 -26.08 22.96 -26.51
CA GLN A 299 -25.15 22.69 -25.42
C GLN A 299 -25.74 23.18 -24.09
N LEU A 300 -25.61 22.35 -23.06
CA LEU A 300 -25.85 22.76 -21.69
C LEU A 300 -24.76 23.76 -21.25
N PRO A 301 -25.07 24.69 -20.32
CA PRO A 301 -24.12 25.71 -19.90
C PRO A 301 -22.85 25.09 -19.30
N GLU A 302 -21.73 25.82 -19.35
CA GLU A 302 -20.43 25.41 -18.80
C GLU A 302 -19.88 24.08 -19.35
N GLY A 303 -20.35 23.63 -20.52
CA GLY A 303 -19.92 22.37 -21.15
C GLY A 303 -20.46 21.12 -20.45
N HIS A 304 -21.53 21.26 -19.65
CA HIS A 304 -22.12 20.16 -18.90
C HIS A 304 -22.72 19.04 -19.76
N GLY A 305 -22.87 19.24 -21.07
CA GLY A 305 -23.39 18.25 -22.00
C GLY A 305 -24.35 18.87 -23.00
N LEU A 306 -25.40 18.15 -23.34
CA LEU A 306 -26.35 18.43 -24.41
C LEU A 306 -27.79 18.31 -23.93
N VAL A 307 -28.67 19.09 -24.54
CA VAL A 307 -30.11 18.99 -24.38
C VAL A 307 -30.78 18.98 -25.76
N PHE A 308 -31.73 18.08 -25.93
CA PHE A 308 -32.41 17.85 -27.19
C PHE A 308 -33.91 17.61 -26.93
N PRO A 309 -34.79 17.73 -27.94
CA PRO A 309 -36.19 17.40 -27.77
C PRO A 309 -36.36 15.99 -27.21
N GLY A 310 -36.95 15.85 -26.03
CA GLY A 310 -37.15 14.55 -25.41
C GLY A 310 -36.04 14.06 -24.48
N GLY A 311 -34.94 14.80 -24.26
CA GLY A 311 -33.90 14.32 -23.37
C GLY A 311 -32.68 15.21 -23.18
N TYR A 312 -31.70 14.66 -22.49
CA TYR A 312 -30.40 15.29 -22.27
C TYR A 312 -29.29 14.24 -22.16
N TYR A 313 -28.06 14.70 -22.37
CA TYR A 313 -26.83 13.92 -22.25
C TYR A 313 -25.83 14.76 -21.45
N LEU A 314 -25.25 14.23 -20.37
CA LEU A 314 -24.28 14.95 -19.55
C LEU A 314 -22.84 14.59 -19.93
N SER A 315 -21.90 15.47 -19.61
CA SER A 315 -20.46 15.22 -19.80
C SER A 315 -19.95 13.98 -19.07
N THR A 316 -20.65 13.52 -18.02
CA THR A 316 -20.37 12.27 -17.31
C THR A 316 -20.78 11.00 -18.07
N GLY A 317 -21.42 11.11 -19.24
CA GLY A 317 -22.01 10.00 -19.99
C GLY A 317 -23.44 9.65 -19.58
N THR A 318 -23.89 10.17 -18.43
CA THR A 318 -25.27 10.01 -17.96
C THR A 318 -26.24 10.70 -18.90
N HIS A 319 -27.23 9.97 -19.39
CA HIS A 319 -28.23 10.52 -20.29
C HIS A 319 -29.61 9.97 -19.95
N LYS A 320 -30.64 10.71 -20.37
CA LYS A 320 -32.03 10.30 -20.18
C LYS A 320 -32.86 10.72 -21.39
N ILE A 321 -33.57 9.74 -21.94
CA ILE A 321 -34.60 9.94 -22.95
C ILE A 321 -35.94 9.76 -22.25
N PHE A 322 -36.75 10.82 -22.24
CA PHE A 322 -38.09 10.78 -21.66
C PHE A 322 -39.06 10.14 -22.65
N PRO A 323 -40.07 9.38 -22.17
CA PRO A 323 -41.07 8.73 -23.02
C PRO A 323 -42.11 9.76 -23.51
N ILE A 324 -41.67 10.74 -24.31
CA ILE A 324 -42.50 11.80 -24.90
C ILE A 324 -42.28 11.88 -26.41
N ASP A 325 -43.31 12.26 -27.15
CA ASP A 325 -43.17 12.48 -28.60
C ASP A 325 -42.38 13.77 -28.86
N ALA A 326 -41.15 13.57 -29.33
CA ALA A 326 -40.22 14.63 -29.67
C ALA A 326 -40.08 14.84 -31.18
N ALA A 327 -40.74 14.04 -32.01
CA ALA A 327 -40.59 14.09 -33.47
C ALA A 327 -40.93 15.48 -34.01
N GLY A 328 -40.17 15.98 -34.98
CA GLY A 328 -40.42 17.28 -35.63
C GLY A 328 -40.27 18.52 -34.74
N MET A 329 -39.78 18.38 -33.50
CA MET A 329 -39.58 19.49 -32.58
C MET A 329 -38.34 20.30 -32.95
N GLU A 330 -38.49 21.63 -32.99
CA GLU A 330 -37.42 22.58 -33.24
C GLU A 330 -37.13 23.40 -31.98
N PHE A 331 -35.89 23.83 -31.77
CA PHE A 331 -35.55 24.74 -30.70
C PHE A 331 -36.23 26.11 -30.90
N LYS A 332 -36.97 26.58 -29.88
CA LYS A 332 -37.66 27.88 -29.90
C LYS A 332 -36.87 28.96 -29.16
N ARG A 333 -36.40 28.67 -27.93
CA ARG A 333 -35.60 29.57 -27.09
C ARG A 333 -35.13 28.89 -25.80
N ALA A 334 -34.21 29.55 -25.09
CA ALA A 334 -33.84 29.21 -23.72
C ALA A 334 -34.12 30.39 -22.76
N PHE A 335 -34.56 30.10 -21.54
CA PHE A 335 -34.67 31.05 -20.43
C PHE A 335 -33.54 30.80 -19.45
N ARG A 336 -32.83 31.84 -19.04
CA ARG A 336 -31.90 31.76 -17.92
C ARG A 336 -32.54 32.43 -16.72
N ALA A 337 -32.62 31.72 -15.61
CA ALA A 337 -33.11 32.28 -14.38
C ALA A 337 -32.09 33.31 -13.82
N PRO A 338 -32.55 34.48 -13.32
CA PRO A 338 -31.70 35.46 -12.65
C PRO A 338 -30.90 34.93 -11.47
N ASN A 339 -31.36 33.85 -10.82
CA ASN A 339 -30.60 33.15 -9.77
C ASN A 339 -29.29 32.53 -10.29
N GLY A 340 -29.11 32.38 -11.61
CA GLY A 340 -27.94 31.77 -12.21
C GLY A 340 -27.89 30.23 -12.14
N GLU A 341 -28.89 29.60 -11.51
CA GLU A 341 -28.95 28.15 -11.28
C GLU A 341 -29.71 27.40 -12.37
N ASP A 342 -30.77 28.00 -12.91
CA ASP A 342 -31.72 27.28 -13.75
C ASP A 342 -31.73 27.80 -15.18
N VAL A 343 -31.80 26.88 -16.14
CA VAL A 343 -31.99 27.19 -17.56
C VAL A 343 -33.11 26.32 -18.12
N ALA A 344 -34.14 26.94 -18.69
CA ALA A 344 -35.22 26.21 -19.36
C ALA A 344 -35.07 26.28 -20.87
N TYR A 345 -35.02 25.12 -21.52
CA TYR A 345 -34.99 24.97 -22.98
C TYR A 345 -36.40 24.67 -23.48
N VAL A 346 -36.85 25.44 -24.46
CA VAL A 346 -38.18 25.29 -25.06
C VAL A 346 -38.04 24.78 -26.48
N PHE A 347 -38.67 23.65 -26.75
CA PHE A 347 -38.83 23.08 -28.08
C PHE A 347 -40.28 23.20 -28.53
N TYR A 348 -40.49 23.38 -29.83
CA TYR A 348 -41.80 23.64 -30.43
C TYR A 348 -41.98 22.83 -31.72
N ARG A 349 -43.16 22.23 -31.89
CA ARG A 349 -43.58 21.55 -33.12
C ARG A 349 -44.59 22.43 -33.87
N ARG A 350 -44.28 22.82 -35.11
CA ARG A 350 -45.07 23.80 -35.87
C ARG A 350 -46.41 23.27 -36.39
N ASP A 351 -46.48 21.99 -36.72
CA ASP A 351 -47.67 21.33 -37.29
C ASP A 351 -48.75 21.05 -36.23
N SER A 352 -48.35 20.55 -35.05
CA SER A 352 -49.27 20.23 -33.95
C SER A 352 -49.45 21.39 -32.97
N GLY A 353 -48.54 22.35 -32.94
CA GLY A 353 -48.57 23.46 -31.96
C GLY A 353 -48.20 23.03 -30.54
N THR A 354 -47.39 21.98 -30.38
CA THR A 354 -47.01 21.45 -29.05
C THR A 354 -45.64 21.94 -28.61
N TYR A 355 -45.46 22.06 -27.30
CA TYR A 355 -44.26 22.51 -26.62
C TYR A 355 -43.71 21.46 -25.66
N ILE A 356 -42.38 21.39 -25.60
CA ILE A 356 -41.63 20.68 -24.55
C ILE A 356 -40.74 21.69 -23.86
N ILE A 357 -40.88 21.83 -22.55
CA ILE A 357 -40.00 22.65 -21.72
C ILE A 357 -39.13 21.73 -20.85
N LEU A 358 -37.82 21.79 -21.04
CA LEU A 358 -36.83 21.07 -20.25
C LEU A 358 -36.09 22.04 -19.34
N GLN A 359 -36.18 21.84 -18.02
CA GLN A 359 -35.56 22.72 -17.03
C GLN A 359 -34.30 22.05 -16.48
N TYR A 360 -33.15 22.67 -16.73
CA TYR A 360 -31.84 22.20 -16.31
C TYR A 360 -31.32 23.03 -15.13
N ASN A 361 -30.88 22.35 -14.06
CA ASN A 361 -30.23 23.01 -12.92
C ASN A 361 -28.71 22.82 -12.99
N LEU A 362 -27.96 23.92 -12.93
CA LEU A 362 -26.50 23.93 -13.05
C LEU A 362 -25.81 23.25 -11.86
N ILE A 363 -26.36 23.34 -10.64
CA ILE A 363 -25.72 22.78 -9.43
C ILE A 363 -25.90 21.26 -9.41
N THR A 364 -27.14 20.78 -9.49
CA THR A 364 -27.42 19.35 -9.47
C THR A 364 -26.98 18.68 -10.77
N ARG A 365 -26.86 19.44 -11.87
CA ARG A 365 -26.60 18.95 -13.24
C ARG A 365 -27.67 17.97 -13.70
N GLU A 366 -28.92 18.26 -13.39
CA GLU A 366 -30.06 17.41 -13.73
C GLU A 366 -31.11 18.20 -14.51
N VAL A 367 -31.85 17.49 -15.37
CA VAL A 367 -33.04 18.03 -16.04
C VAL A 367 -34.28 17.49 -15.34
N ALA A 368 -35.14 18.41 -14.90
CA ALA A 368 -36.42 18.07 -14.28
C ALA A 368 -37.37 17.36 -15.28
N THR A 369 -38.46 16.77 -14.76
CA THR A 369 -39.47 16.15 -15.62
C THR A 369 -39.98 17.14 -16.68
N PRO A 370 -39.97 16.77 -17.97
CA PRO A 370 -40.39 17.64 -19.06
C PRO A 370 -41.82 18.15 -18.87
N VAL A 371 -42.02 19.44 -19.10
CA VAL A 371 -43.37 20.01 -19.15
C VAL A 371 -43.84 19.98 -20.60
N THR A 372 -44.70 19.02 -20.93
CA THR A 372 -45.40 18.94 -22.20
C THR A 372 -46.67 19.78 -22.14
N CYS A 373 -46.87 20.65 -23.13
CA CYS A 373 -48.02 21.54 -23.18
C CYS A 373 -48.36 21.96 -24.60
N SER A 374 -49.56 22.48 -24.80
CA SER A 374 -49.99 23.05 -26.09
C SER A 374 -49.69 24.54 -26.16
N SER A 375 -49.44 25.18 -25.01
CA SER A 375 -48.97 26.55 -24.95
C SER A 375 -48.42 26.88 -23.56
N TYR A 376 -47.59 27.91 -23.49
CA TYR A 376 -47.14 28.48 -22.22
C TYR A 376 -46.93 30.00 -22.33
N CYS A 377 -47.10 30.67 -21.20
CA CYS A 377 -46.80 32.09 -21.05
C CYS A 377 -46.02 32.32 -19.74
N ARG A 378 -44.90 33.04 -19.84
CA ARG A 378 -44.06 33.41 -18.68
C ARG A 378 -44.37 34.84 -18.28
N LEU A 379 -44.78 35.03 -17.04
CA LEU A 379 -45.05 36.34 -16.45
C LEU A 379 -43.76 36.95 -15.85
N PRO A 380 -43.67 38.29 -15.70
CA PRO A 380 -42.49 38.97 -15.18
C PRO A 380 -42.06 38.53 -13.77
N ASP A 381 -43.00 38.10 -12.93
CA ASP A 381 -42.80 37.66 -11.55
C ASP A 381 -42.33 36.19 -11.43
N GLY A 382 -42.05 35.53 -12.57
CA GLY A 382 -41.61 34.14 -12.61
C GLY A 382 -42.74 33.11 -12.61
N ARG A 383 -44.01 33.52 -12.62
CA ARG A 383 -45.11 32.57 -12.84
C ARG A 383 -45.16 32.11 -14.29
N LEU A 384 -45.35 30.80 -14.48
CA LEU A 384 -45.49 30.16 -15.77
C LEU A 384 -46.90 29.60 -15.91
N VAL A 385 -47.69 30.21 -16.78
CA VAL A 385 -49.02 29.74 -17.14
C VAL A 385 -48.88 28.72 -18.27
N VAL A 386 -49.30 27.50 -18.04
CA VAL A 386 -49.20 26.37 -18.97
C VAL A 386 -50.60 25.93 -19.37
N LEU A 387 -50.86 25.80 -20.66
CA LEU A 387 -52.12 25.31 -21.19
C LEU A 387 -51.93 23.94 -21.85
N ARG A 388 -52.85 23.02 -21.56
CA ARG A 388 -52.90 21.70 -22.19
C ARG A 388 -54.20 21.58 -22.98
N ALA A 389 -54.08 21.47 -24.30
CA ALA A 389 -55.22 21.26 -25.19
C ALA A 389 -55.49 19.77 -25.35
N GLU A 390 -56.78 19.42 -25.42
CA GLU A 390 -57.21 18.09 -25.85
C GLU A 390 -57.06 17.97 -27.39
N PRO A 391 -56.83 16.76 -27.93
CA PRO A 391 -56.75 16.55 -29.37
C PRO A 391 -58.06 16.89 -30.11
N GLU A 392 -59.20 16.73 -29.43
CA GLU A 392 -60.52 17.03 -29.96
C GLU A 392 -60.95 18.47 -29.59
N PRO A 393 -61.67 19.19 -30.47
CA PRO A 393 -62.18 20.53 -30.15
C PRO A 393 -63.16 20.50 -28.97
N THR A 394 -62.85 21.24 -27.90
CA THR A 394 -63.72 21.35 -26.70
C THR A 394 -63.97 22.81 -26.32
N ARG A 395 -64.91 23.07 -25.39
CA ARG A 395 -65.20 24.42 -24.88
C ARG A 395 -64.46 24.80 -23.61
N VAL A 396 -63.93 23.82 -22.88
CA VAL A 396 -63.33 24.03 -21.56
C VAL A 396 -61.88 23.58 -21.61
N HIS A 397 -60.97 24.53 -21.37
CA HIS A 397 -59.53 24.34 -21.52
C HIS A 397 -58.85 24.43 -20.16
N ALA A 398 -57.97 23.46 -19.87
CA ALA A 398 -57.26 23.41 -18.59
C ALA A 398 -55.97 24.25 -18.64
N LEU A 399 -55.81 25.13 -17.66
CA LEU A 399 -54.60 25.90 -17.43
C LEU A 399 -54.00 25.56 -16.08
N GLN A 400 -52.68 25.64 -15.98
CA GLN A 400 -51.92 25.45 -14.75
C GLN A 400 -51.01 26.66 -14.54
N ILE A 401 -50.96 27.19 -13.32
CA ILE A 401 -50.07 28.27 -12.95
C ILE A 401 -48.96 27.67 -12.08
N TRP A 402 -47.72 27.78 -12.54
CA TRP A 402 -46.53 27.30 -11.84
C TRP A 402 -45.72 28.48 -11.33
N GLN A 403 -45.23 28.42 -10.10
CA GLN A 403 -44.11 29.28 -9.70
C GLN A 403 -42.84 28.69 -10.30
N THR A 404 -42.01 29.52 -10.92
CA THR A 404 -40.71 29.11 -11.48
C THR A 404 -39.62 30.13 -11.12
N PRO A 405 -38.33 29.76 -11.22
CA PRO A 405 -37.22 30.69 -11.00
C PRO A 405 -36.98 31.66 -12.18
N PHE A 406 -37.76 31.58 -13.27
CA PHE A 406 -37.55 32.37 -14.49
C PHE A 406 -38.22 33.74 -14.45
N LEU A 407 -37.82 34.59 -13.50
CA LEU A 407 -38.31 35.98 -13.37
C LEU A 407 -37.59 36.91 -14.37
N ASP A 408 -38.19 38.07 -14.65
CA ASP A 408 -37.51 39.13 -15.40
C ASP A 408 -36.37 39.73 -14.60
N GLU A 409 -35.28 40.13 -15.27
CA GLU A 409 -34.08 40.68 -14.61
C GLU A 409 -34.39 41.93 -13.78
N ASP A 410 -35.24 42.83 -14.30
CA ASP A 410 -35.67 44.05 -13.62
C ASP A 410 -36.41 43.73 -12.29
N VAL A 411 -37.26 42.70 -12.29
CA VAL A 411 -38.02 42.26 -11.11
C VAL A 411 -37.09 41.60 -10.09
N ALA A 412 -36.19 40.72 -10.55
CA ALA A 412 -35.22 40.06 -9.70
C ALA A 412 -34.29 41.07 -9.00
N ALA A 413 -33.82 42.10 -9.75
CA ALA A 413 -32.97 43.16 -9.22
C ALA A 413 -33.68 44.01 -8.15
N ALA A 414 -34.97 44.30 -8.32
CA ALA A 414 -35.76 45.05 -7.34
C ALA A 414 -35.96 44.30 -6.00
N THR A 415 -35.88 42.96 -6.03
CA THR A 415 -36.03 42.08 -4.85
C THR A 415 -34.70 41.59 -4.26
N ALA A 416 -33.55 41.99 -4.82
CA ALA A 416 -32.24 41.52 -4.37
C ALA A 416 -31.82 42.13 -3.01
N PRO A 417 -31.31 41.33 -2.05
CA PRO A 417 -30.84 41.84 -0.77
C PRO A 417 -29.54 42.67 -0.91
N PRO A 418 -29.27 43.61 0.02
CA PRO A 418 -28.10 44.48 -0.04
C PRO A 418 -26.78 43.71 0.16
N ALA A 419 -25.79 43.97 -0.69
CA ALA A 419 -24.51 43.25 -0.72
C ALA A 419 -23.57 43.71 0.42
N SER A 420 -23.48 42.93 1.50
CA SER A 420 -22.60 43.22 2.65
C SER A 420 -21.41 42.26 2.81
N SER A 421 -21.49 41.02 2.31
CA SER A 421 -20.41 40.01 2.39
C SER A 421 -19.49 39.99 1.15
N GLU A 422 -18.34 39.33 1.23
CA GLU A 422 -17.44 39.15 0.09
C GLU A 422 -18.07 38.26 -0.98
N LEU A 423 -18.76 37.19 -0.57
CA LEU A 423 -19.55 36.33 -1.47
C LEU A 423 -20.67 37.11 -2.17
N ALA A 424 -21.29 38.11 -1.53
CA ALA A 424 -22.31 38.94 -2.17
C ALA A 424 -21.74 39.81 -3.31
N LYS A 425 -20.47 40.24 -3.20
CA LYS A 425 -19.77 41.04 -4.23
C LYS A 425 -19.36 40.20 -5.45
N LEU A 426 -19.06 38.91 -5.27
CA LEU A 426 -18.79 37.96 -6.35
C LEU A 426 -20.02 37.72 -7.24
N GLY A 427 -21.22 37.74 -6.63
CA GLY A 427 -22.49 37.51 -7.30
C GLY A 427 -22.85 36.03 -7.42
N ASN A 428 -24.16 35.74 -7.42
CA ASN A 428 -24.67 34.36 -7.33
C ASN A 428 -24.18 33.46 -8.48
N ARG A 429 -24.10 33.98 -9.71
CA ARG A 429 -23.70 33.19 -10.89
C ARG A 429 -22.31 32.55 -10.74
N GLU A 430 -21.36 33.27 -10.17
CA GLU A 430 -20.01 32.75 -9.91
C GLU A 430 -20.03 31.67 -8.83
N LEU A 431 -20.80 31.89 -7.75
CA LEU A 431 -20.96 30.91 -6.67
C LEU A 431 -21.64 29.63 -7.15
N VAL A 432 -22.66 29.74 -8.00
CA VAL A 432 -23.36 28.60 -8.60
C VAL A 432 -22.41 27.74 -9.43
N ARG A 433 -21.55 28.38 -10.24
CA ARG A 433 -20.52 27.68 -11.03
C ARG A 433 -19.53 26.94 -10.14
N ALA A 434 -18.99 27.62 -9.12
CA ALA A 434 -18.07 27.02 -8.17
C ALA A 434 -18.71 25.83 -7.41
N VAL A 435 -19.93 25.99 -6.90
CA VAL A 435 -20.66 24.91 -6.21
C VAL A 435 -20.94 23.74 -7.15
N SER A 436 -21.33 24.00 -8.41
CA SER A 436 -21.55 22.96 -9.42
C SER A 436 -20.29 22.14 -9.67
N ASP A 437 -19.16 22.81 -9.88
CA ASP A 437 -17.87 22.13 -10.14
C ASP A 437 -17.38 21.35 -8.92
N LEU A 438 -17.53 21.88 -7.71
CA LEU A 438 -17.20 21.19 -6.46
C LEU A 438 -18.08 19.94 -6.25
N MET A 439 -19.39 20.05 -6.48
CA MET A 439 -20.33 18.91 -6.42
C MET A 439 -20.08 17.89 -7.54
N HIS A 440 -19.50 18.31 -8.67
CA HIS A 440 -19.07 17.39 -9.70
C HIS A 440 -17.81 16.63 -9.30
N LEU A 441 -16.82 17.31 -8.71
CA LEU A 441 -15.61 16.66 -8.18
C LEU A 441 -15.95 15.59 -7.14
N THR A 442 -16.89 15.85 -6.23
CA THR A 442 -17.29 14.88 -5.20
C THR A 442 -17.92 13.63 -5.81
N ARG A 443 -18.71 13.78 -6.90
CA ARG A 443 -19.25 12.65 -7.67
C ARG A 443 -18.16 11.90 -8.43
N LEU A 444 -17.19 12.60 -9.01
CA LEU A 444 -16.04 11.98 -9.68
C LEU A 444 -15.19 11.15 -8.71
N VAL A 445 -15.04 11.57 -7.45
CA VAL A 445 -14.36 10.78 -6.41
C VAL A 445 -15.20 9.56 -6.02
N ALA A 446 -16.51 9.71 -5.84
CA ALA A 446 -17.39 8.63 -5.39
C ALA A 446 -17.61 7.51 -6.44
N ALA A 447 -17.57 7.84 -7.74
CA ALA A 447 -17.95 6.92 -8.83
C ALA A 447 -16.79 6.04 -9.34
N GLN A 448 -15.63 6.01 -8.68
CA GLN A 448 -14.42 5.47 -9.31
C GLN A 448 -14.35 3.94 -9.30
N LYS A 449 -14.33 3.37 -10.51
CA LYS A 449 -13.66 2.10 -10.79
C LYS A 449 -12.14 2.36 -10.91
N PRO A 450 -11.26 1.49 -10.40
CA PRO A 450 -9.81 1.70 -10.48
C PRO A 450 -9.32 1.75 -11.94
N ASN A 451 -9.00 2.94 -12.43
CA ASN A 451 -8.35 3.17 -13.72
C ASN A 451 -7.47 4.42 -13.62
N ARG A 452 -6.22 4.33 -14.10
CA ARG A 452 -5.28 5.44 -14.19
C ARG A 452 -5.91 6.70 -14.81
N GLN A 453 -6.58 6.53 -15.94
CA GLN A 453 -7.14 7.66 -16.69
C GLN A 453 -8.15 8.47 -15.87
N ILE A 454 -8.97 7.79 -15.05
CA ILE A 454 -9.96 8.44 -14.18
C ILE A 454 -9.28 9.31 -13.11
N TYR A 455 -8.16 8.86 -12.54
CA TYR A 455 -7.41 9.64 -11.56
C TYR A 455 -6.72 10.86 -12.20
N GLU A 456 -6.20 10.71 -13.42
CA GLU A 456 -5.63 11.83 -14.18
C GLU A 456 -6.69 12.88 -14.55
N GLU A 457 -7.89 12.44 -14.93
CA GLU A 457 -9.04 13.32 -15.16
C GLU A 457 -9.49 14.02 -13.88
N LEU A 458 -9.51 13.33 -12.74
CA LEU A 458 -9.77 13.94 -11.44
C LEU A 458 -8.74 15.04 -11.14
N LEU A 459 -7.45 14.79 -11.37
CA LEU A 459 -6.39 15.79 -11.16
C LEU A 459 -6.57 17.02 -12.06
N LYS A 460 -6.90 16.81 -13.34
CA LYS A 460 -7.21 17.92 -14.28
C LYS A 460 -8.42 18.73 -13.80
N ALA A 461 -9.47 18.06 -13.34
CA ALA A 461 -10.67 18.71 -12.84
C ALA A 461 -10.39 19.52 -11.55
N VAL A 462 -9.63 18.96 -10.60
CA VAL A 462 -9.19 19.67 -9.39
C VAL A 462 -8.33 20.88 -9.76
N GLY A 463 -7.42 20.72 -10.73
CA GLY A 463 -6.63 21.80 -11.33
C GLY A 463 -7.49 22.96 -11.80
N LYS A 464 -8.44 22.66 -12.69
CA LYS A 464 -9.37 23.64 -13.24
C LYS A 464 -10.14 24.40 -12.16
N VAL A 465 -10.66 23.72 -11.13
CA VAL A 465 -11.42 24.36 -10.05
C VAL A 465 -10.55 25.30 -9.22
N VAL A 466 -9.33 24.87 -8.88
CA VAL A 466 -8.38 25.69 -8.12
C VAL A 466 -7.98 26.94 -8.90
N ASP A 467 -7.77 26.82 -10.21
CA ASP A 467 -7.34 27.93 -11.07
C ASP A 467 -8.49 28.90 -11.39
N THR A 468 -9.70 28.39 -11.58
CA THR A 468 -10.89 29.20 -11.92
C THR A 468 -11.39 29.99 -10.72
N TYR A 469 -11.32 29.44 -9.50
CA TYR A 469 -11.90 30.04 -8.30
C TYR A 469 -10.84 30.31 -7.20
N PRO A 470 -9.90 31.26 -7.42
CA PRO A 470 -8.84 31.55 -6.46
C PRO A 470 -9.36 32.09 -5.12
N TRP A 471 -10.56 32.68 -5.12
CA TRP A 471 -11.22 33.21 -3.92
C TRP A 471 -11.64 32.12 -2.91
N LEU A 472 -11.65 30.83 -3.29
CA LEU A 472 -11.87 29.70 -2.37
C LEU A 472 -10.81 29.62 -1.24
N ALA A 473 -9.69 30.35 -1.37
CA ALA A 473 -8.67 30.47 -0.33
C ALA A 473 -9.05 31.48 0.80
N GLY A 474 -10.08 32.31 0.59
CA GLY A 474 -10.52 33.30 1.57
C GLY A 474 -11.25 32.70 2.78
N ALA A 475 -11.55 33.53 3.78
CA ALA A 475 -12.21 33.11 5.02
C ALA A 475 -13.63 32.56 4.79
N GLU A 476 -14.38 33.11 3.83
CA GLU A 476 -15.70 32.61 3.41
C GLU A 476 -15.61 31.40 2.44
N GLY A 477 -14.42 30.84 2.23
CA GLY A 477 -14.19 29.65 1.40
C GLY A 477 -14.37 28.30 2.10
N PHE A 478 -14.72 28.29 3.41
CA PHE A 478 -15.03 27.08 4.19
C PHE A 478 -13.95 25.96 4.11
N GLY A 479 -12.68 26.34 3.98
CA GLY A 479 -11.55 25.41 3.87
C GLY A 479 -11.46 24.64 2.54
N LEU A 480 -12.26 25.02 1.53
CA LEU A 480 -12.34 24.31 0.23
C LEU A 480 -10.99 24.25 -0.49
N ARG A 481 -10.19 25.33 -0.44
CA ARG A 481 -8.86 25.33 -1.07
C ARG A 481 -7.95 24.24 -0.47
N ALA A 482 -7.88 24.15 0.85
CA ALA A 482 -7.07 23.15 1.53
C ALA A 482 -7.58 21.72 1.25
N ALA A 483 -8.90 21.52 1.17
CA ALA A 483 -9.50 20.24 0.80
C ALA A 483 -9.15 19.83 -0.64
N LEU A 484 -9.17 20.75 -1.60
CA LEU A 484 -8.78 20.51 -3.00
C LEU A 484 -7.29 20.18 -3.14
N ASP A 485 -6.43 20.92 -2.44
CA ASP A 485 -4.98 20.65 -2.45
C ASP A 485 -4.66 19.28 -1.82
N ALA A 486 -5.35 18.92 -0.73
CA ALA A 486 -5.23 17.61 -0.11
C ALA A 486 -5.75 16.47 -1.01
N LEU A 487 -6.85 16.69 -1.73
CA LEU A 487 -7.41 15.73 -2.69
C LEU A 487 -6.46 15.52 -3.87
N ARG A 488 -5.86 16.59 -4.40
CA ARG A 488 -4.83 16.53 -5.46
C ARG A 488 -3.66 15.65 -5.03
N GLY A 489 -3.06 15.95 -3.87
CA GLY A 489 -1.90 15.21 -3.38
C GLY A 489 -2.20 13.76 -2.99
N THR A 490 -3.46 13.40 -2.71
CA THR A 490 -3.87 11.99 -2.54
C THR A 490 -4.09 11.31 -3.89
N ALA A 491 -4.74 11.96 -4.85
CA ALA A 491 -4.96 11.40 -6.19
C ALA A 491 -3.65 11.10 -6.93
N GLU A 492 -2.63 11.97 -6.82
CA GLU A 492 -1.27 11.71 -7.32
C GLU A 492 -0.68 10.42 -6.71
N ARG A 493 -0.78 10.26 -5.40
CA ARG A 493 -0.33 9.04 -4.70
C ARG A 493 -1.12 7.80 -5.12
N VAL A 494 -2.41 7.93 -5.42
CA VAL A 494 -3.22 6.79 -5.91
C VAL A 494 -2.71 6.34 -7.29
N ILE A 495 -2.34 7.27 -8.18
CA ILE A 495 -1.75 6.93 -9.49
C ILE A 495 -0.44 6.17 -9.30
N ASP A 496 0.48 6.69 -8.48
CA ASP A 496 1.77 6.05 -8.23
C ASP A 496 1.63 4.63 -7.66
N GLU A 497 0.69 4.43 -6.71
CA GLU A 497 0.44 3.11 -6.13
C GLU A 497 -0.29 2.17 -7.10
N PHE A 498 -1.19 2.69 -7.94
CA PHE A 498 -1.86 1.90 -8.98
C PHE A 498 -0.85 1.37 -10.01
N GLU A 499 0.11 2.20 -10.45
CA GLU A 499 1.19 1.76 -11.35
C GLU A 499 2.00 0.60 -10.77
N LYS A 500 2.34 0.67 -9.47
CA LYS A 500 3.05 -0.42 -8.78
C LYS A 500 2.22 -1.70 -8.74
N VAL A 501 0.92 -1.59 -8.45
CA VAL A 501 0.01 -2.75 -8.46
C VAL A 501 -0.05 -3.38 -9.85
N VAL A 502 -0.18 -2.57 -10.91
CA VAL A 502 -0.19 -3.07 -12.30
C VAL A 502 1.13 -3.76 -12.65
N ALA A 503 2.27 -3.16 -12.32
CA ALA A 503 3.59 -3.74 -12.58
C ALA A 503 3.81 -5.07 -11.82
N LEU A 504 3.45 -5.12 -10.54
CA LEU A 504 3.57 -6.34 -9.72
C LEU A 504 2.60 -7.44 -10.20
N THR A 505 1.40 -7.07 -10.63
CA THR A 505 0.41 -7.99 -11.20
C THR A 505 0.93 -8.58 -12.53
N ALA A 506 1.51 -7.74 -13.40
CA ALA A 506 2.13 -8.20 -14.65
C ALA A 506 3.32 -9.13 -14.37
N GLN A 507 4.16 -8.81 -13.38
CA GLN A 507 5.29 -9.66 -12.98
C GLN A 507 4.81 -11.02 -12.41
N ALA A 508 3.75 -11.02 -11.59
CA ALA A 508 3.15 -12.24 -11.06
C ALA A 508 2.55 -13.09 -12.19
N ALA A 509 1.83 -12.48 -13.14
CA ALA A 509 1.29 -13.16 -14.31
C ALA A 509 2.39 -13.76 -15.20
N ALA A 510 3.51 -13.07 -15.38
CA ALA A 510 4.66 -13.58 -16.12
C ALA A 510 5.28 -14.83 -15.46
N LYS A 511 5.40 -14.84 -14.12
CA LYS A 511 5.89 -16.01 -13.37
C LYS A 511 4.96 -17.22 -13.49
N VAL A 512 3.64 -17.01 -13.40
CA VAL A 512 2.65 -18.08 -13.59
C VAL A 512 2.71 -18.62 -15.02
N THR A 513 2.82 -17.75 -16.02
CA THR A 513 2.94 -18.14 -17.43
C THR A 513 4.23 -18.93 -17.70
N ALA A 514 5.34 -18.58 -17.04
CA ALA A 514 6.60 -19.34 -17.13
C ALA A 514 6.45 -20.75 -16.50
N ALA A 515 5.78 -20.86 -15.35
CA ALA A 515 5.51 -22.14 -14.71
C ALA A 515 4.56 -23.02 -15.54
N GLU A 516 3.54 -22.43 -16.17
CA GLU A 516 2.66 -23.12 -17.13
C GLU A 516 3.45 -23.66 -18.33
N LYS A 517 4.36 -22.86 -18.92
CA LYS A 517 5.23 -23.33 -20.02
C LYS A 517 6.13 -24.49 -19.61
N SER A 518 6.74 -24.41 -18.42
CA SER A 518 7.58 -25.49 -17.88
C SER A 518 6.77 -26.77 -17.65
N CYS A 519 5.54 -26.65 -17.16
CA CYS A 519 4.61 -27.78 -17.04
C CYS A 519 4.26 -28.37 -18.41
N ASP A 520 3.97 -27.55 -19.42
CA ASP A 520 3.69 -28.02 -20.78
C ASP A 520 4.88 -28.80 -21.38
N GLU A 521 6.10 -28.31 -21.15
CA GLU A 521 7.33 -28.98 -21.59
C GLU A 521 7.54 -30.32 -20.84
N LEU A 522 7.31 -30.34 -19.52
CA LEU A 522 7.39 -31.55 -18.71
C LEU A 522 6.37 -32.60 -19.15
N VAL A 523 5.12 -32.21 -19.41
CA VAL A 523 4.07 -33.09 -19.97
C VAL A 523 4.53 -33.68 -21.29
N ARG A 524 5.04 -32.84 -22.22
CA ARG A 524 5.48 -33.28 -23.54
C ARG A 524 6.68 -34.23 -23.47
N ARG A 525 7.70 -33.91 -22.67
CA ARG A 525 8.88 -34.77 -22.50
C ARG A 525 8.51 -36.12 -21.90
N THR A 526 7.64 -36.11 -20.90
CA THR A 526 7.14 -37.33 -20.24
C THR A 526 6.31 -38.20 -21.20
N ALA A 527 5.57 -37.59 -22.12
CA ALA A 527 4.84 -38.32 -23.15
C ALA A 527 5.77 -39.02 -24.16
N LEU A 528 6.96 -38.46 -24.43
CA LEU A 528 7.95 -38.97 -25.38
C LEU A 528 9.02 -39.89 -24.76
N GLY A 529 9.06 -40.02 -23.43
CA GLY A 529 10.04 -40.85 -22.72
C GLY A 529 9.84 -42.36 -22.95
N ASP A 530 10.92 -43.13 -22.90
CA ASP A 530 10.88 -44.59 -23.00
C ASP A 530 10.27 -45.19 -21.72
N LYS A 531 9.05 -45.70 -21.85
CA LYS A 531 8.24 -46.31 -20.78
C LYS A 531 8.42 -47.83 -20.68
N SER A 532 9.43 -48.39 -21.35
CA SER A 532 9.77 -49.82 -21.25
C SER A 532 10.59 -50.16 -20.00
N LYS A 533 11.18 -49.14 -19.34
CA LYS A 533 12.03 -49.27 -18.14
C LYS A 533 11.50 -48.42 -17.00
N ILE A 534 11.76 -48.85 -15.76
CA ILE A 534 11.21 -48.19 -14.56
C ILE A 534 11.80 -46.79 -14.34
N GLU A 535 13.05 -46.57 -14.77
CA GLU A 535 13.72 -45.27 -14.72
C GLU A 535 12.98 -44.20 -15.56
N GLY A 536 12.26 -44.63 -16.61
CA GLY A 536 11.40 -43.78 -17.44
C GLY A 536 10.17 -43.23 -16.72
N PHE A 537 9.85 -43.74 -15.52
CA PHE A 537 8.77 -43.25 -14.65
C PHE A 537 9.30 -42.56 -13.39
N VAL A 538 10.39 -43.05 -12.81
CA VAL A 538 10.98 -42.53 -11.56
C VAL A 538 11.51 -41.10 -11.70
N ALA A 539 12.28 -40.79 -12.76
CA ALA A 539 12.83 -39.46 -12.96
C ALA A 539 11.73 -38.40 -13.24
N PRO A 540 10.75 -38.64 -14.14
CA PRO A 540 9.63 -37.72 -14.33
C PRO A 540 8.77 -37.49 -13.08
N LEU A 541 8.51 -38.52 -12.26
CA LEU A 541 7.75 -38.36 -11.01
C LEU A 541 8.45 -37.40 -10.03
N THR A 542 9.78 -37.44 -9.97
CA THR A 542 10.59 -36.53 -9.15
C THR A 542 10.50 -35.09 -9.68
N GLU A 543 10.57 -34.90 -10.99
CA GLU A 543 10.44 -33.58 -11.64
C GLU A 543 9.04 -32.98 -11.46
N VAL A 544 7.98 -33.80 -11.56
CA VAL A 544 6.60 -33.35 -11.30
C VAL A 544 6.42 -32.92 -9.85
N ARG A 545 7.00 -33.65 -8.87
CA ARG A 545 6.99 -33.23 -7.45
C ARG A 545 7.69 -31.89 -7.24
N ALA A 546 8.85 -31.68 -7.88
CA ALA A 546 9.56 -30.40 -7.83
C ALA A 546 8.73 -29.25 -8.44
N ALA A 547 8.07 -29.49 -9.57
CA ALA A 547 7.20 -28.51 -10.23
C ALA A 547 5.98 -28.14 -9.37
N ARG A 548 5.39 -29.11 -8.65
CA ARG A 548 4.30 -28.85 -7.68
C ARG A 548 4.79 -28.03 -6.47
N GLY A 549 6.00 -28.30 -5.97
CA GLY A 549 6.63 -27.47 -4.93
C GLY A 549 6.89 -26.03 -5.39
N HIS A 550 7.29 -25.84 -6.65
CA HIS A 550 7.43 -24.50 -7.24
C HIS A 550 6.09 -23.78 -7.38
N ALA A 551 5.03 -24.46 -7.81
CA ALA A 551 3.67 -23.91 -7.86
C ALA A 551 3.17 -23.49 -6.47
N GLU A 552 3.45 -24.28 -5.43
CA GLU A 552 3.13 -23.90 -4.04
C GLU A 552 3.88 -22.63 -3.62
N THR A 553 5.17 -22.52 -3.96
CA THR A 553 5.98 -21.32 -3.67
C THR A 553 5.39 -20.07 -4.35
N LEU A 554 4.88 -20.21 -5.58
CA LEU A 554 4.28 -19.08 -6.32
C LEU A 554 3.00 -18.55 -5.66
N LYS A 555 2.30 -19.33 -4.83
CA LYS A 555 1.15 -18.84 -4.04
C LYS A 555 1.52 -17.72 -3.06
N SER A 556 2.79 -17.65 -2.65
CA SER A 556 3.29 -16.57 -1.77
C SER A 556 3.59 -15.26 -2.50
N VAL A 557 3.55 -15.24 -3.85
CA VAL A 557 3.79 -14.04 -4.65
C VAL A 557 2.55 -13.14 -4.60
N ARG A 558 2.75 -11.86 -4.24
CA ARG A 558 1.67 -10.87 -4.16
C ARG A 558 1.02 -10.63 -5.53
N TYR A 559 -0.31 -10.51 -5.56
CA TYR A 559 -1.14 -10.34 -6.77
C TYR A 559 -1.11 -11.52 -7.76
N VAL A 560 -0.71 -12.70 -7.30
CA VAL A 560 -0.71 -13.91 -8.14
C VAL A 560 -2.13 -14.41 -8.39
N ASP A 561 -2.39 -14.89 -9.60
CA ASP A 561 -3.67 -15.51 -9.97
C ASP A 561 -3.77 -16.91 -9.35
N ALA A 562 -4.43 -16.99 -8.19
CA ALA A 562 -4.63 -18.23 -7.44
C ALA A 562 -5.45 -19.26 -8.24
N ALA A 563 -6.38 -18.82 -9.10
CA ALA A 563 -7.21 -19.72 -9.89
C ALA A 563 -6.40 -20.39 -11.01
N ARG A 564 -5.52 -19.64 -11.69
CA ARG A 564 -4.57 -20.21 -12.66
C ARG A 564 -3.58 -21.16 -12.00
N LEU A 565 -3.03 -20.80 -10.84
CA LEU A 565 -2.15 -21.67 -10.06
C LEU A 565 -2.82 -22.98 -9.62
N ALA A 566 -4.09 -22.92 -9.19
CA ALA A 566 -4.85 -24.11 -8.84
C ALA A 566 -5.07 -25.02 -10.06
N LYS A 567 -5.35 -24.45 -11.24
CA LYS A 567 -5.42 -25.22 -12.50
C LYS A 567 -4.08 -25.86 -12.86
N LEU A 568 -2.96 -25.14 -12.69
CA LEU A 568 -1.62 -25.66 -12.92
C LEU A 568 -1.31 -26.84 -11.98
N ASP A 569 -1.58 -26.70 -10.69
CA ASP A 569 -1.37 -27.79 -9.71
C ASP A 569 -2.25 -29.00 -10.02
N ALA A 570 -3.52 -28.79 -10.42
CA ALA A 570 -4.40 -29.88 -10.82
C ALA A 570 -3.88 -30.62 -12.06
N ARG A 571 -3.29 -29.92 -13.04
CA ARG A 571 -2.65 -30.54 -14.21
C ARG A 571 -1.41 -31.36 -13.82
N LEU A 572 -0.56 -30.82 -12.94
CA LEU A 572 0.63 -31.52 -12.45
C LEU A 572 0.25 -32.73 -11.58
N ALA A 573 -0.79 -32.64 -10.76
CA ALA A 573 -1.34 -33.76 -9.99
C ALA A 573 -1.84 -34.86 -10.92
N LYS A 574 -2.59 -34.52 -11.97
CA LYS A 574 -3.06 -35.48 -12.97
C LYS A 574 -1.89 -36.18 -13.69
N LEU A 575 -0.84 -35.44 -14.06
CA LEU A 575 0.36 -36.02 -14.67
C LEU A 575 1.08 -36.96 -13.70
N ALA A 576 1.17 -36.60 -12.41
CA ALA A 576 1.72 -37.47 -11.38
C ALA A 576 0.93 -38.78 -11.26
N ASP A 577 -0.42 -38.70 -11.28
CA ASP A 577 -1.29 -39.89 -11.20
C ASP A 577 -1.18 -40.80 -12.44
N GLU A 578 -1.01 -40.22 -13.63
CA GLU A 578 -0.81 -40.98 -14.87
C GLU A 578 0.56 -41.68 -14.89
N LEU A 579 1.61 -40.98 -14.48
CA LEU A 579 2.94 -41.55 -14.30
C LEU A 579 2.95 -42.65 -13.24
N ALA A 580 2.25 -42.42 -12.14
CA ALA A 580 2.08 -43.36 -11.05
C ALA A 580 1.41 -44.65 -11.54
N ARG A 581 0.27 -44.55 -12.24
CA ARG A 581 -0.42 -45.71 -12.83
C ARG A 581 0.45 -46.47 -13.82
N GLY A 582 1.16 -45.78 -14.70
CA GLY A 582 2.06 -46.42 -15.66
C GLY A 582 3.24 -47.14 -14.99
N ALA A 583 3.77 -46.58 -13.91
CA ALA A 583 4.80 -47.24 -13.09
C ALA A 583 4.25 -48.53 -12.43
N VAL A 584 3.01 -48.48 -11.91
CA VAL A 584 2.33 -49.66 -11.34
C VAL A 584 2.11 -50.74 -12.42
N GLU A 585 1.60 -50.39 -13.60
CA GLU A 585 1.42 -51.33 -14.71
C GLU A 585 2.72 -52.00 -15.16
N LEU A 586 3.84 -51.25 -15.18
CA LEU A 586 5.14 -51.81 -15.51
C LEU A 586 5.63 -52.75 -14.42
N LEU A 587 5.53 -52.38 -13.15
CA LEU A 587 5.95 -53.18 -11.99
C LEU A 587 5.16 -54.49 -11.84
N LEU A 588 3.93 -54.53 -12.36
CA LEU A 588 3.11 -55.75 -12.38
C LEU A 588 3.58 -56.78 -13.41
N LYS A 589 4.46 -56.43 -14.35
CA LYS A 589 5.04 -57.38 -15.31
C LYS A 589 6.11 -58.25 -14.62
N PRO A 590 6.16 -59.58 -14.89
CA PRO A 590 7.15 -60.48 -14.31
C PRO A 590 8.59 -60.05 -14.56
N GLU A 591 8.86 -59.44 -15.70
CA GLU A 591 10.20 -59.08 -16.15
C GLU A 591 10.67 -57.70 -15.64
N ALA A 592 9.83 -56.96 -14.89
CA ALA A 592 10.07 -55.57 -14.52
C ALA A 592 11.35 -55.34 -13.70
N LEU A 593 11.76 -56.32 -12.91
CA LEU A 593 12.97 -56.29 -12.08
C LEU A 593 14.06 -57.26 -12.57
N ALA A 594 13.88 -57.90 -13.74
CA ALA A 594 14.79 -58.94 -14.22
C ALA A 594 16.24 -58.44 -14.39
N ALA A 595 16.41 -57.18 -14.83
CA ALA A 595 17.73 -56.57 -14.95
C ALA A 595 18.45 -56.43 -13.60
N TRP A 596 17.70 -56.08 -12.54
CA TRP A 596 18.24 -55.96 -11.18
C TRP A 596 18.52 -57.32 -10.56
N GLN A 597 17.63 -58.30 -10.78
CA GLN A 597 17.83 -59.67 -10.32
C GLN A 597 19.08 -60.31 -10.96
N ALA A 598 19.36 -60.02 -12.23
CA ALA A 598 20.59 -60.48 -12.89
C ALA A 598 21.86 -59.86 -12.29
N GLU A 599 21.83 -58.56 -11.94
CA GLU A 599 22.96 -57.88 -11.31
C GLU A 599 23.21 -58.39 -9.87
N ILE A 600 22.14 -58.66 -9.11
CA ILE A 600 22.21 -59.22 -7.76
C ILE A 600 22.77 -60.65 -7.79
N ALA A 601 22.33 -61.49 -8.72
CA ALA A 601 22.84 -62.86 -8.87
C ALA A 601 24.34 -62.90 -9.23
N ALA A 602 24.81 -61.99 -10.08
CA ALA A 602 26.23 -61.85 -10.37
C ALA A 602 27.05 -61.41 -9.14
N THR A 603 26.44 -60.65 -8.23
CA THR A 603 27.06 -60.19 -6.99
C THR A 603 27.09 -61.31 -5.93
N GLU A 604 26.05 -62.15 -5.85
CA GLU A 604 25.98 -63.36 -5.00
C GLU A 604 27.05 -64.39 -5.37
N ALA A 605 27.25 -64.66 -6.67
CA ALA A 605 28.28 -65.58 -7.14
C ALA A 605 29.70 -65.13 -6.75
N ASN A 606 29.96 -63.82 -6.79
CA ASN A 606 31.22 -63.24 -6.30
C ASN A 606 31.39 -63.40 -4.78
N ALA A 607 30.30 -63.34 -3.99
CA ALA A 607 30.34 -63.51 -2.54
C ALA A 607 30.67 -64.96 -2.11
N ALA A 608 30.19 -65.97 -2.85
CA ALA A 608 30.43 -67.38 -2.51
C ALA A 608 31.89 -67.83 -2.74
N ALA A 609 32.59 -67.22 -3.69
CA ALA A 609 33.95 -67.59 -4.11
C ALA A 609 35.07 -67.00 -3.22
N LEU A 610 34.71 -66.29 -2.14
CA LEU A 610 35.67 -65.58 -1.28
C LEU A 610 36.53 -66.55 -0.47
N THR A 611 37.83 -66.26 -0.41
CA THR A 611 38.84 -67.07 0.31
C THR A 611 39.46 -66.37 1.52
N ALA A 612 39.30 -65.04 1.62
CA ALA A 612 39.76 -64.23 2.74
C ALA A 612 38.69 -63.18 3.14
N VAL A 613 38.58 -62.89 4.44
CA VAL A 613 37.58 -61.94 4.99
C VAL A 613 37.76 -60.50 4.44
N ALA A 614 38.97 -60.13 3.97
CA ALA A 614 39.28 -58.81 3.43
C ALA A 614 38.62 -58.51 2.05
N GLU A 615 38.30 -59.54 1.27
CA GLU A 615 37.70 -59.41 -0.06
C GLU A 615 36.18 -59.13 -0.02
N ALA A 616 35.57 -59.17 1.17
CA ALA A 616 34.13 -58.97 1.36
C ALA A 616 33.66 -57.51 1.16
N LYS A 617 34.55 -56.52 1.34
CA LYS A 617 34.16 -55.09 1.39
C LYS A 617 33.66 -54.52 0.04
N PRO A 618 34.33 -54.72 -1.11
CA PRO A 618 33.84 -54.20 -2.39
C PRO A 618 32.54 -54.86 -2.86
N VAL A 619 32.32 -56.11 -2.46
CA VAL A 619 31.07 -56.85 -2.73
C VAL A 619 29.92 -56.28 -1.89
N LEU A 620 30.20 -55.86 -0.65
CA LEU A 620 29.24 -55.17 0.22
C LEU A 620 28.80 -53.81 -0.35
N GLU A 621 29.73 -52.99 -0.88
CA GLU A 621 29.39 -51.69 -1.48
C GLU A 621 28.50 -51.78 -2.73
N ARG A 622 28.57 -52.89 -3.48
CA ARG A 622 27.65 -53.17 -4.60
C ARG A 622 26.27 -53.62 -4.11
N ILE A 623 26.23 -54.42 -3.03
CA ILE A 623 24.98 -54.80 -2.35
C ILE A 623 24.28 -53.55 -1.78
N ASP A 624 25.03 -52.61 -1.20
CA ASP A 624 24.46 -51.38 -0.61
C ASP A 624 23.88 -50.43 -1.67
N ARG A 625 24.54 -50.26 -2.84
CA ARG A 625 23.98 -49.47 -3.95
C ARG A 625 22.70 -50.09 -4.53
N ALA A 626 22.65 -51.41 -4.65
CA ALA A 626 21.44 -52.10 -5.07
C ALA A 626 20.32 -51.96 -4.02
N ALA A 627 20.65 -51.96 -2.72
CA ALA A 627 19.71 -51.70 -1.63
C ALA A 627 19.13 -50.27 -1.69
N GLU A 628 19.97 -49.26 -1.91
CA GLU A 628 19.56 -47.85 -1.96
C GLU A 628 18.61 -47.57 -3.15
N GLY A 629 18.87 -48.21 -4.29
CA GLY A 629 17.94 -48.19 -5.41
C GLY A 629 16.61 -48.88 -5.10
N LEU A 630 16.64 -50.02 -4.38
CA LEU A 630 15.44 -50.78 -4.00
C LEU A 630 14.61 -50.00 -2.96
N ASP A 631 15.26 -49.27 -2.04
CA ASP A 631 14.62 -48.39 -1.07
C ASP A 631 13.89 -47.22 -1.75
N GLN A 632 14.49 -46.60 -2.78
CA GLN A 632 13.82 -45.57 -3.58
C GLN A 632 12.60 -46.13 -4.31
N LEU A 633 12.72 -47.35 -4.86
CA LEU A 633 11.61 -48.04 -5.52
C LEU A 633 10.48 -48.37 -4.52
N VAL A 634 10.81 -48.81 -3.31
CA VAL A 634 9.86 -49.05 -2.21
C VAL A 634 9.20 -47.75 -1.76
N GLY A 635 9.95 -46.65 -1.65
CA GLY A 635 9.41 -45.33 -1.32
C GLY A 635 8.40 -44.83 -2.37
N ILE A 636 8.66 -45.12 -3.65
CA ILE A 636 7.73 -44.83 -4.74
C ILE A 636 6.52 -45.75 -4.67
N VAL A 637 6.71 -47.07 -4.52
CA VAL A 637 5.62 -48.05 -4.36
C VAL A 637 4.72 -47.77 -3.15
N ASN A 638 5.26 -47.29 -2.04
CA ASN A 638 4.45 -46.92 -0.88
C ASN A 638 3.66 -45.63 -1.06
N ALA A 639 4.09 -44.75 -1.97
CA ALA A 639 3.39 -43.53 -2.34
C ALA A 639 2.40 -43.72 -3.51
N LEU A 640 2.38 -44.91 -4.14
CA LEU A 640 1.49 -45.25 -5.24
C LEU A 640 0.20 -45.89 -4.71
N GLU A 641 -0.95 -45.45 -5.23
CA GLU A 641 -2.23 -46.10 -4.98
C GLU A 641 -2.43 -47.29 -5.92
N PHE A 642 -2.73 -48.45 -5.34
CA PHE A 642 -3.03 -49.69 -6.07
C PHE A 642 -4.53 -49.97 -6.02
N SER A 643 -5.13 -50.35 -7.15
CA SER A 643 -6.56 -50.66 -7.25
C SER A 643 -6.96 -51.93 -6.47
N GLU A 644 -6.03 -52.88 -6.33
CA GLU A 644 -6.24 -54.12 -5.59
C GLU A 644 -5.10 -54.35 -4.60
N ALA A 645 -5.45 -54.68 -3.35
CA ALA A 645 -4.45 -55.02 -2.33
C ALA A 645 -3.53 -56.17 -2.78
N ALA A 646 -4.05 -57.13 -3.56
CA ALA A 646 -3.29 -58.24 -4.12
C ALA A 646 -2.21 -57.79 -5.13
N ALA A 647 -2.47 -56.75 -5.93
CA ALA A 647 -1.51 -56.21 -6.89
C ALA A 647 -0.35 -55.49 -6.17
N ARG A 648 -0.66 -54.73 -5.11
CA ARG A 648 0.35 -54.14 -4.22
C ARG A 648 1.19 -55.23 -3.57
N THR A 649 0.54 -56.26 -3.03
CA THR A 649 1.23 -57.42 -2.43
C THR A 649 2.11 -58.13 -3.45
N ALA A 650 1.68 -58.36 -4.68
CA ALA A 650 2.50 -59.01 -5.71
C ALA A 650 3.75 -58.19 -6.11
N VAL A 651 3.63 -56.86 -6.19
CA VAL A 651 4.77 -55.97 -6.45
C VAL A 651 5.70 -55.93 -5.25
N LEU A 652 5.16 -55.84 -4.03
CA LEU A 652 5.94 -55.91 -2.79
C LEU A 652 6.57 -57.29 -2.57
N GLU A 653 5.95 -58.36 -3.03
CA GLU A 653 6.47 -59.73 -3.01
C GLU A 653 7.61 -59.87 -4.02
N ARG A 654 7.51 -59.33 -5.24
CA ARG A 654 8.63 -59.33 -6.20
C ARG A 654 9.79 -58.45 -5.77
N ILE A 655 9.49 -57.28 -5.22
CA ILE A 655 10.49 -56.45 -4.55
C ILE A 655 11.07 -57.22 -3.38
N GLY A 656 10.24 -57.91 -2.60
CA GLY A 656 10.60 -58.78 -1.49
C GLY A 656 11.45 -59.98 -1.92
N GLU A 657 11.22 -60.57 -3.08
CA GLU A 657 12.01 -61.64 -3.70
C GLU A 657 13.35 -61.11 -4.20
N THR A 658 13.36 -59.88 -4.71
CA THR A 658 14.58 -59.18 -5.13
C THR A 658 15.41 -58.77 -3.91
N TYR A 659 14.76 -58.29 -2.83
CA TYR A 659 15.36 -58.13 -1.50
C TYR A 659 15.80 -59.46 -0.92
N ALA A 660 15.06 -60.55 -1.09
CA ALA A 660 15.44 -61.86 -0.61
C ALA A 660 16.65 -62.38 -1.37
N SER A 661 16.77 -62.09 -2.67
CA SER A 661 17.95 -62.39 -3.49
C SER A 661 19.15 -61.54 -3.04
N LEU A 662 18.93 -60.25 -2.76
CA LEU A 662 19.95 -59.35 -2.22
C LEU A 662 20.39 -59.78 -0.80
N ASN A 663 19.44 -60.22 0.02
CA ASN A 663 19.66 -60.73 1.37
C ASN A 663 20.31 -62.12 1.34
N ARG A 664 20.02 -62.98 0.35
CA ARG A 664 20.75 -64.23 0.11
C ARG A 664 22.18 -63.96 -0.30
N ALA A 665 22.43 -63.01 -1.22
CA ALA A 665 23.78 -62.55 -1.55
C ALA A 665 24.53 -62.06 -0.29
N ARG A 666 23.84 -61.33 0.59
CA ARG A 666 24.36 -60.86 1.88
C ARG A 666 24.57 -62.00 2.89
N ALA A 667 23.70 -63.01 2.90
CA ALA A 667 23.75 -64.16 3.80
C ALA A 667 24.81 -65.19 3.36
N VAL A 668 25.02 -65.40 2.07
CA VAL A 668 26.13 -66.20 1.50
C VAL A 668 27.46 -65.55 1.88
N LEU A 669 27.56 -64.22 1.74
CA LEU A 669 28.69 -63.43 2.21
C LEU A 669 28.91 -63.59 3.74
N ALA A 670 27.84 -63.55 4.53
CA ALA A 670 27.88 -63.67 5.98
C ALA A 670 28.17 -65.10 6.48
N GLY A 671 27.60 -66.14 5.85
CA GLY A 671 27.82 -67.54 6.18
C GLY A 671 29.24 -67.98 5.90
N ARG A 672 29.80 -67.55 4.76
CA ARG A 672 31.21 -67.79 4.43
C ARG A 672 32.16 -67.07 5.39
N LYS A 673 31.77 -65.89 5.88
CA LYS A 673 32.47 -65.14 6.95
C LYS A 673 32.39 -65.84 8.32
N ASN A 674 31.26 -66.47 8.66
CA ASN A 674 31.04 -67.15 9.95
C ASN A 674 31.66 -68.55 10.04
N GLU A 675 31.68 -69.33 8.95
CA GLU A 675 32.35 -70.63 8.87
C GLU A 675 33.86 -70.52 9.16
N LEU A 676 34.45 -69.38 8.80
CA LEU A 676 35.84 -69.02 9.13
C LEU A 676 36.04 -68.57 10.59
N GLY A 677 34.97 -68.30 11.37
CA GLY A 677 35.03 -67.64 12.69
C GLY A 677 34.61 -68.49 13.92
N ALA A 678 34.08 -69.70 13.77
CA ALA A 678 33.53 -70.48 14.90
C ALA A 678 34.56 -70.99 15.93
N LYS A 679 35.85 -71.08 15.60
CA LYS A 679 36.94 -71.39 16.57
C LYS A 679 37.36 -70.18 17.41
N GLU A 680 36.92 -68.97 17.06
CA GLU A 680 37.24 -67.74 17.79
C GLU A 680 36.22 -67.47 18.91
N ALA A 681 34.99 -68.01 18.82
CA ALA A 681 33.79 -67.61 19.60
C ALA A 681 33.92 -67.60 21.15
N ALA A 682 34.72 -68.49 21.75
CA ALA A 682 34.91 -68.54 23.21
C ALA A 682 35.90 -67.47 23.72
N ALA A 683 36.93 -67.17 22.92
CA ALA A 683 37.72 -65.95 23.12
C ALA A 683 36.90 -64.73 22.69
N ASP A 684 36.03 -64.88 21.69
CA ASP A 684 35.18 -63.85 21.14
C ASP A 684 34.21 -63.34 22.21
N PHE A 685 33.45 -64.12 22.99
CA PHE A 685 32.56 -63.53 24.01
C PHE A 685 33.33 -62.65 25.03
N ALA A 686 34.47 -63.14 25.54
CA ALA A 686 35.29 -62.38 26.48
C ALA A 686 35.98 -61.16 25.85
N VAL A 687 36.17 -61.18 24.53
CA VAL A 687 36.63 -60.05 23.71
C VAL A 687 35.45 -59.15 23.34
N GLN A 688 34.24 -59.67 23.13
CA GLN A 688 33.03 -58.97 22.72
C GLN A 688 32.38 -58.23 23.89
N ASP A 689 32.37 -58.77 25.11
CA ASP A 689 31.97 -57.99 26.31
C ASP A 689 33.00 -56.89 26.61
N ARG A 690 34.29 -57.17 26.40
CA ARG A 690 35.34 -56.15 26.48
C ARG A 690 35.23 -55.12 25.37
N LEU A 691 34.91 -55.53 24.15
CA LEU A 691 34.69 -54.65 23.00
C LEU A 691 33.41 -53.87 23.15
N LEU A 692 32.35 -54.42 23.75
CA LEU A 692 31.12 -53.70 24.06
C LEU A 692 31.38 -52.65 25.14
N SER A 693 32.15 -53.01 26.17
CA SER A 693 32.60 -52.06 27.20
C SER A 693 33.52 -50.98 26.62
N GLN A 694 34.42 -51.35 25.70
CA GLN A 694 35.26 -50.40 24.97
C GLN A 694 34.47 -49.60 23.93
N ALA A 695 33.44 -50.18 23.31
CA ALA A 695 32.56 -49.53 22.35
C ALA A 695 31.62 -48.57 23.06
N LEU A 696 31.18 -48.87 24.29
CA LEU A 696 30.50 -47.93 25.16
C LEU A 696 31.45 -46.80 25.56
N ALA A 697 32.68 -47.09 25.98
CA ALA A 697 33.67 -46.06 26.30
C ALA A 697 34.02 -45.19 25.08
N ASN A 698 34.18 -45.80 23.90
CA ASN A 698 34.48 -45.13 22.64
C ASN A 698 33.25 -44.37 22.14
N ALA A 699 32.05 -44.93 22.23
CA ALA A 699 30.81 -44.23 21.92
C ALA A 699 30.65 -43.02 22.83
N LEU A 700 30.92 -43.12 24.14
CA LEU A 700 30.88 -41.97 25.04
C LEU A 700 31.94 -40.91 24.68
N ALA A 701 33.07 -41.31 24.10
CA ALA A 701 34.09 -40.40 23.57
C ALA A 701 33.71 -39.78 22.22
N LEU A 702 33.01 -40.53 21.36
CA LEU A 702 32.56 -40.13 20.01
C LEU A 702 31.18 -39.46 20.00
N CYS A 703 30.44 -39.56 21.10
CA CYS A 703 29.22 -38.81 21.38
C CYS A 703 29.60 -37.34 21.54
N ASP A 704 29.56 -36.63 20.42
CA ASP A 704 29.79 -35.19 20.32
C ASP A 704 28.48 -34.40 20.11
N SER A 705 27.35 -35.10 19.97
CA SER A 705 26.03 -34.49 19.83
C SER A 705 24.93 -35.35 20.48
N PRO A 706 23.81 -34.73 20.91
CA PRO A 706 22.68 -35.47 21.49
C PRO A 706 22.08 -36.51 20.54
N ALA A 707 22.04 -36.21 19.23
CA ALA A 707 21.56 -37.15 18.22
C ALA A 707 22.50 -38.34 18.06
N LYS A 708 23.83 -38.12 18.10
CA LYS A 708 24.78 -39.24 18.13
C LYS A 708 24.70 -40.03 19.43
N CYS A 709 24.37 -39.42 20.57
CA CYS A 709 24.05 -40.19 21.78
C CYS A 709 22.88 -41.14 21.55
N ASP A 710 21.82 -40.68 20.88
CA ASP A 710 20.66 -41.54 20.59
C ASP A 710 21.00 -42.62 19.56
N GLU A 711 21.79 -42.27 18.55
CA GLU A 711 22.28 -43.21 17.54
C GLU A 711 23.22 -44.27 18.16
N PHE A 712 24.19 -43.87 18.99
CA PHE A 712 25.08 -44.80 19.67
C PHE A 712 24.36 -45.59 20.76
N ALA A 713 23.37 -45.01 21.45
CA ALA A 713 22.51 -45.76 22.36
C ALA A 713 21.75 -46.83 21.59
N ALA A 714 21.07 -46.47 20.49
CA ALA A 714 20.37 -47.44 19.66
C ALA A 714 21.33 -48.50 19.11
N LYS A 715 22.51 -48.12 18.61
CA LYS A 715 23.52 -49.06 18.09
C LYS A 715 24.07 -49.98 19.17
N LEU A 716 24.40 -49.47 20.35
CA LEU A 716 24.91 -50.29 21.46
C LEU A 716 23.81 -51.17 22.05
N MET A 717 22.57 -50.70 22.05
CA MET A 717 21.41 -51.51 22.43
C MET A 717 21.14 -52.62 21.42
N ILE A 718 21.26 -52.33 20.12
CA ILE A 718 21.23 -53.35 19.06
C ILE A 718 22.42 -54.29 19.22
N GLN A 719 23.63 -53.83 19.57
CA GLN A 719 24.76 -54.72 19.84
C GLN A 719 24.53 -55.59 21.07
N VAL A 720 23.90 -55.07 22.12
CA VAL A 720 23.47 -55.85 23.28
C VAL A 720 22.44 -56.89 22.85
N GLU A 721 21.43 -56.52 22.07
CA GLU A 721 20.40 -57.43 21.54
C GLU A 721 20.98 -58.46 20.55
N GLU A 722 21.96 -58.06 19.72
CA GLU A 722 22.70 -58.92 18.80
C GLU A 722 23.60 -59.88 19.57
N LEU A 723 24.21 -59.46 20.68
CA LEU A 723 24.94 -60.35 21.57
C LEU A 723 23.98 -61.28 22.32
N GLU A 724 22.81 -60.79 22.75
CA GLU A 724 21.74 -61.59 23.35
C GLU A 724 21.23 -62.63 22.35
N GLY A 725 21.16 -62.29 21.05
CA GLY A 725 20.80 -63.19 19.96
C GLY A 725 21.93 -64.15 19.54
N ARG A 726 23.16 -63.65 19.39
CA ARG A 726 24.35 -64.41 18.95
C ARG A 726 24.82 -65.39 20.01
N PHE A 727 24.61 -65.07 21.28
CA PHE A 727 24.83 -65.96 22.40
C PHE A 727 23.52 -66.47 23.01
N ALA A 728 22.38 -66.36 22.28
CA ALA A 728 21.07 -66.82 22.74
C ALA A 728 21.05 -68.31 23.13
N ASP A 729 21.86 -69.10 22.44
CA ASP A 729 22.02 -70.54 22.70
C ASP A 729 22.89 -70.85 23.93
N PHE A 730 23.49 -69.83 24.56
CA PHE A 730 24.39 -69.95 25.72
C PHE A 730 23.84 -69.18 26.93
N GLU A 731 22.91 -69.83 27.65
CA GLU A 731 22.12 -69.29 28.76
C GLU A 731 22.95 -68.61 29.88
N GLN A 732 24.21 -69.00 30.05
CA GLN A 732 25.14 -68.43 31.04
C GLN A 732 25.49 -66.94 30.81
N TYR A 733 25.30 -66.41 29.59
CA TYR A 733 25.64 -65.02 29.25
C TYR A 733 24.44 -64.04 29.30
N ALA A 734 23.22 -64.54 29.45
CA ALA A 734 22.00 -63.72 29.42
C ALA A 734 21.94 -62.68 30.57
N THR A 735 22.35 -63.08 31.78
CA THR A 735 22.35 -62.20 32.97
C THR A 735 23.41 -61.09 32.86
N GLU A 736 24.56 -61.36 32.23
CA GLU A 736 25.61 -60.34 32.03
C GLU A 736 25.17 -59.29 31.00
N LEU A 737 24.50 -59.70 29.92
CA LEU A 737 24.00 -58.80 28.89
C LEU A 737 22.86 -57.89 29.39
N ALA A 738 21.97 -58.40 30.24
CA ALA A 738 20.93 -57.59 30.88
C ALA A 738 21.51 -56.47 31.75
N ASN A 739 22.60 -56.72 32.47
CA ASN A 739 23.29 -55.70 33.25
C ASN A 739 24.00 -54.67 32.35
N ARG A 740 24.57 -55.10 31.22
CA ARG A 740 25.18 -54.19 30.22
C ARG A 740 24.15 -53.25 29.60
N ARG A 741 22.94 -53.73 29.35
CA ARG A 741 21.83 -52.93 28.84
C ARG A 741 21.52 -51.71 29.72
N VAL A 742 21.50 -51.91 31.05
CA VAL A 742 21.29 -50.82 32.02
C VAL A 742 22.46 -49.83 32.00
N ASP A 743 23.70 -50.32 32.03
CA ASP A 743 24.92 -49.49 32.04
C ASP A 743 25.05 -48.62 30.78
N VAL A 744 24.72 -49.15 29.60
CA VAL A 744 24.68 -48.40 28.33
C VAL A 744 23.67 -47.26 28.41
N THR A 745 22.47 -47.54 28.91
CA THR A 745 21.36 -46.57 28.94
C THR A 745 21.67 -45.39 29.87
N GLU A 746 22.15 -45.66 31.08
CA GLU A 746 22.42 -44.61 32.07
C GLU A 746 23.59 -43.70 31.66
N ARG A 747 24.71 -44.29 31.19
CA ARG A 747 25.90 -43.51 30.84
C ARG A 747 25.69 -42.64 29.61
N ILE A 748 24.97 -43.13 28.60
CA ILE A 748 24.68 -42.33 27.40
C ILE A 748 23.66 -41.22 27.71
N ALA A 749 22.67 -41.47 28.56
CA ALA A 749 21.75 -40.43 29.02
C ALA A 749 22.50 -39.28 29.75
N ALA A 750 23.44 -39.61 30.62
CA ALA A 750 24.27 -38.62 31.31
C ALA A 750 25.14 -37.82 30.32
N LYS A 751 25.76 -38.47 29.32
CA LYS A 751 26.54 -37.80 28.27
C LYS A 751 25.67 -36.90 27.39
N ARG A 752 24.46 -37.34 27.03
CA ARG A 752 23.48 -36.57 26.26
C ARG A 752 23.14 -35.27 26.99
N GLN A 753 22.85 -35.35 28.29
CA GLN A 753 22.53 -34.16 29.09
C GLN A 753 23.70 -33.17 29.10
N ALA A 754 24.93 -33.65 29.29
CA ALA A 754 26.12 -32.80 29.27
C ALA A 754 26.32 -32.08 27.92
N LEU A 755 26.07 -32.76 26.79
CA LEU A 755 26.17 -32.17 25.45
C LEU A 755 25.05 -31.17 25.15
N VAL A 756 23.83 -31.40 25.65
CA VAL A 756 22.73 -30.43 25.54
C VAL A 756 23.09 -29.15 26.30
N ASP A 757 23.63 -29.28 27.50
CA ASP A 757 24.05 -28.13 28.31
C ASP A 757 25.22 -27.37 27.68
N GLU A 758 26.18 -28.08 27.08
CA GLU A 758 27.28 -27.48 26.31
C GLU A 758 26.77 -26.73 25.06
N ARG A 759 25.85 -27.35 24.32
CA ARG A 759 25.21 -26.74 23.14
C ARG A 759 24.47 -25.45 23.51
N ASN A 760 23.69 -25.48 24.59
CA ASN A 760 22.95 -24.31 25.07
C ASN A 760 23.91 -23.19 25.52
N ARG A 761 24.96 -23.53 26.27
CA ARG A 761 26.01 -22.56 26.65
C ARG A 761 26.71 -21.94 25.44
N ARG A 762 27.00 -22.73 24.40
CA ARG A 762 27.62 -22.24 23.15
C ARG A 762 26.67 -21.32 22.39
N ALA A 763 25.40 -21.69 22.25
CA ALA A 763 24.37 -20.86 21.63
C ALA A 763 24.19 -19.52 22.38
N ASP A 764 24.17 -19.52 23.71
CA ASP A 764 24.07 -18.30 24.51
C ASP A 764 25.33 -17.43 24.39
N GLY A 765 26.52 -18.04 24.32
CA GLY A 765 27.77 -17.34 24.08
C GLY A 765 27.79 -16.63 22.73
N TRP A 766 27.30 -17.29 21.68
CA TRP A 766 27.15 -16.73 20.34
C TRP A 766 26.10 -15.64 20.26
N LEU A 767 24.95 -15.82 20.91
CA LEU A 767 23.92 -14.79 21.01
C LEU A 767 24.50 -13.51 21.61
N ARG A 768 25.14 -13.60 22.78
CA ARG A 768 25.77 -12.43 23.44
C ARG A 768 26.86 -11.80 22.58
N ALA A 769 27.61 -12.60 21.82
CA ALA A 769 28.65 -12.08 20.92
C ALA A 769 28.04 -11.33 19.73
N ALA A 770 27.00 -11.88 19.11
CA ALA A 770 26.27 -11.23 18.02
C ALA A 770 25.55 -9.97 18.50
N GLU A 771 24.96 -9.97 19.69
CA GLU A 771 24.32 -8.78 20.28
C GLU A 771 25.30 -7.62 20.46
N ARG A 772 26.51 -7.88 20.97
CA ARG A 772 27.57 -6.85 21.06
C ARG A 772 27.98 -6.33 19.69
N ILE A 773 28.08 -7.21 18.69
CA ILE A 773 28.40 -6.79 17.32
C ILE A 773 27.26 -5.95 16.74
N LEU A 774 26.00 -6.36 16.92
CA LEU A 774 24.83 -5.61 16.46
C LEU A 774 24.71 -4.24 17.13
N GLN A 775 25.01 -4.13 18.43
CA GLN A 775 25.01 -2.86 19.13
C GLN A 775 26.07 -1.89 18.57
N SER A 776 27.28 -2.39 18.28
CA SER A 776 28.33 -1.57 17.64
C SER A 776 28.02 -1.27 16.16
N ALA A 777 27.44 -2.23 15.44
CA ALA A 777 26.97 -2.07 14.07
C ALA A 777 25.88 -0.99 13.96
N ALA A 778 24.98 -0.89 14.94
CA ALA A 778 23.96 0.14 14.99
C ALA A 778 24.56 1.55 15.09
N GLY A 779 25.55 1.75 15.96
CA GLY A 779 26.27 3.03 16.02
C GLY A 779 26.98 3.37 14.71
N ARG A 780 27.60 2.38 14.07
CA ARG A 780 28.33 2.57 12.80
C ARG A 780 27.39 2.81 11.60
N ALA A 781 26.24 2.13 11.55
CA ALA A 781 25.26 2.25 10.48
C ALA A 781 24.72 3.69 10.34
N VAL A 782 24.58 4.41 11.47
CA VAL A 782 24.16 5.82 11.51
C VAL A 782 25.27 6.79 11.06
N GLY A 783 26.52 6.33 10.99
CA GLY A 783 27.69 7.15 10.66
C GLY A 783 27.99 7.33 9.17
N PHE A 784 27.32 6.58 8.28
CA PHE A 784 27.57 6.65 6.84
C PHE A 784 26.97 7.92 6.20
N ALA A 785 27.58 8.40 5.11
CA ALA A 785 27.13 9.60 4.42
C ALA A 785 26.11 9.29 3.30
N LYS A 786 26.21 8.09 2.70
CA LYS A 786 25.33 7.66 1.60
C LYS A 786 24.75 6.27 1.86
N ILE A 787 23.53 6.04 1.38
CA ILE A 787 22.83 4.75 1.49
C ILE A 787 23.60 3.64 0.77
N ASP A 788 24.26 3.96 -0.35
CA ASP A 788 25.06 3.00 -1.10
C ASP A 788 26.30 2.52 -0.32
N GLU A 789 26.95 3.41 0.44
CA GLU A 789 28.09 3.07 1.30
C GLU A 789 27.65 2.20 2.47
N LEU A 790 26.49 2.50 3.08
CA LEU A 790 25.88 1.68 4.12
C LEU A 790 25.54 0.28 3.59
N ASN A 791 24.95 0.18 2.39
CA ASN A 791 24.61 -1.09 1.76
C ASN A 791 25.86 -1.90 1.38
N ALA A 792 26.88 -1.25 0.85
CA ALA A 792 28.17 -1.88 0.55
C ALA A 792 28.81 -2.42 1.83
N TRP A 793 28.83 -1.64 2.91
CA TRP A 793 29.31 -2.07 4.22
C TRP A 793 28.50 -3.27 4.78
N PHE A 794 27.17 -3.23 4.74
CA PHE A 794 26.35 -4.39 5.12
C PHE A 794 26.57 -5.62 4.22
N GLY A 795 27.02 -5.41 2.98
CA GLY A 795 27.33 -6.46 2.01
C GLY A 795 28.68 -7.12 2.25
N SER A 796 29.70 -6.35 2.65
CA SER A 796 31.11 -6.79 2.65
C SER A 796 31.82 -6.70 4.01
N ASP A 797 31.19 -6.15 5.05
CA ASP A 797 31.86 -5.97 6.35
C ASP A 797 32.08 -7.31 7.07
N PRO A 798 33.29 -7.57 7.59
CA PRO A 798 33.60 -8.80 8.30
C PRO A 798 32.77 -9.04 9.56
N LEU A 799 32.32 -8.00 10.27
CA LEU A 799 31.52 -8.12 11.49
C LEU A 799 30.07 -8.48 11.16
N ILE A 800 29.50 -7.87 10.11
CA ILE A 800 28.16 -8.25 9.61
C ILE A 800 28.20 -9.69 9.05
N THR A 801 29.26 -10.03 8.33
CA THR A 801 29.51 -11.39 7.87
C THR A 801 29.63 -12.35 9.06
N LYS A 802 30.28 -11.94 10.15
CA LYS A 802 30.40 -12.72 11.38
C LYS A 802 29.05 -12.89 12.10
N VAL A 803 28.17 -11.90 12.09
CA VAL A 803 26.80 -12.06 12.62
C VAL A 803 26.00 -13.03 11.77
N ARG A 804 26.08 -12.95 10.44
CA ARG A 804 25.46 -13.93 9.54
C ARG A 804 26.03 -15.34 9.74
N ALA A 805 27.34 -15.44 9.97
CA ALA A 805 27.99 -16.71 10.31
C ALA A 805 27.47 -17.25 11.66
N ILE A 806 27.36 -16.41 12.70
CA ILE A 806 26.76 -16.80 13.99
C ILE A 806 25.30 -17.24 13.83
N ILE A 807 24.50 -16.56 13.01
CA ILE A 807 23.12 -16.98 12.70
C ILE A 807 23.13 -18.35 12.01
N ALA A 808 24.01 -18.56 11.03
CA ALA A 808 24.17 -19.85 10.38
C ALA A 808 24.66 -20.94 11.34
N ASP A 809 25.58 -20.61 12.26
CA ASP A 809 26.10 -21.52 13.28
C ASP A 809 25.02 -21.89 14.29
N LEU A 810 24.17 -20.94 14.72
CA LEU A 810 23.00 -21.20 15.58
C LEU A 810 21.96 -22.09 14.88
N ARG A 811 21.70 -21.85 13.59
CA ARG A 811 20.88 -22.74 12.76
C ARG A 811 21.51 -24.14 12.66
N GLY A 812 22.83 -24.20 12.51
CA GLY A 812 23.61 -25.44 12.51
C GLY A 812 23.57 -26.21 13.84
N LEU A 813 23.44 -25.50 14.97
CA LEU A 813 23.19 -26.11 16.29
C LEU A 813 21.72 -26.50 16.53
N GLY A 814 20.81 -26.09 15.64
CA GLY A 814 19.38 -26.36 15.74
C GLY A 814 18.58 -25.41 16.65
N ASP A 815 19.14 -24.24 17.00
CA ASP A 815 18.44 -23.21 17.81
C ASP A 815 17.87 -22.11 16.88
N GLN A 816 16.77 -22.43 16.21
CA GLN A 816 16.13 -21.57 15.19
C GLN A 816 15.60 -20.26 15.78
N VAL A 817 15.06 -20.30 17.01
CA VAL A 817 14.44 -19.12 17.64
C VAL A 817 15.47 -18.01 17.86
N LYS A 818 16.65 -18.33 18.39
CA LYS A 818 17.71 -17.34 18.60
C LYS A 818 18.32 -16.85 17.28
N ALA A 819 18.40 -17.72 16.28
CA ALA A 819 18.87 -17.33 14.96
C ALA A 819 17.92 -16.32 14.30
N ASP A 820 16.61 -16.54 14.38
CA ASP A 820 15.60 -15.66 13.80
C ASP A 820 15.51 -14.32 14.54
N ASP A 821 15.65 -14.29 15.88
CA ASP A 821 15.76 -13.03 16.65
C ASP A 821 16.98 -12.20 16.20
N LEU A 822 18.16 -12.82 16.05
CA LEU A 822 19.36 -12.14 15.56
C LEU A 822 19.21 -11.65 14.12
N GLU A 823 18.56 -12.41 13.25
CA GLU A 823 18.29 -12.01 11.87
C GLU A 823 17.32 -10.81 11.81
N GLY A 824 16.27 -10.84 12.63
CA GLY A 824 15.34 -9.73 12.80
C GLY A 824 16.03 -8.46 13.29
N ARG A 825 16.88 -8.57 14.31
CA ARG A 825 17.68 -7.43 14.82
C ARG A 825 18.69 -6.92 13.80
N LEU A 826 19.37 -7.79 13.05
CA LEU A 826 20.28 -7.39 11.98
C LEU A 826 19.56 -6.57 10.90
N LYS A 827 18.33 -6.99 10.55
CA LYS A 827 17.47 -6.25 9.62
C LYS A 827 17.06 -4.89 10.17
N ALA A 828 16.64 -4.83 11.44
CA ALA A 828 16.28 -3.57 12.11
C ALA A 828 17.44 -2.56 12.10
N VAL A 829 18.66 -3.00 12.44
CA VAL A 829 19.86 -2.14 12.41
C VAL A 829 20.12 -1.56 11.02
N ARG A 830 19.87 -2.34 9.95
CA ARG A 830 20.00 -1.86 8.57
C ARG A 830 18.96 -0.81 8.23
N GLU A 831 17.70 -1.04 8.57
CA GLU A 831 16.59 -0.14 8.27
C GLU A 831 16.72 1.19 9.04
N ASP A 832 17.07 1.14 10.33
CA ASP A 832 17.29 2.33 11.14
C ASP A 832 18.52 3.12 10.68
N GLY A 833 19.59 2.43 10.28
CA GLY A 833 20.75 3.06 9.63
C GLY A 833 20.37 3.79 8.34
N MET A 834 19.59 3.15 7.44
CA MET A 834 19.14 3.78 6.20
C MET A 834 18.31 5.04 6.44
N ARG A 835 17.42 5.00 7.43
CA ARG A 835 16.61 6.15 7.82
C ARG A 835 17.51 7.30 8.30
N ALA A 836 18.43 7.03 9.21
CA ALA A 836 19.32 8.06 9.74
C ALA A 836 20.27 8.68 8.68
N VAL A 837 20.76 7.88 7.73
CA VAL A 837 21.58 8.37 6.60
C VAL A 837 20.76 9.25 5.67
N ARG A 838 19.50 8.88 5.38
CA ARG A 838 18.58 9.71 4.58
C ARG A 838 18.29 11.04 5.26
N ASP A 839 17.93 11.00 6.55
CA ASP A 839 17.65 12.20 7.34
C ASP A 839 18.87 13.14 7.37
N LYS A 840 20.09 12.59 7.53
CA LYS A 840 21.32 13.38 7.45
C LYS A 840 21.57 13.97 6.06
N GLY A 841 21.36 13.20 5.00
CA GLY A 841 21.54 13.65 3.62
C GLY A 841 20.57 14.76 3.21
N GLU A 842 19.37 14.77 3.78
CA GLU A 842 18.36 15.82 3.52
C GLU A 842 18.59 17.09 4.36
N LEU A 843 19.15 16.95 5.59
CA LEU A 843 19.24 18.06 6.56
C LEU A 843 20.61 18.76 6.64
N PHE A 844 21.72 18.09 6.28
CA PHE A 844 23.08 18.62 6.45
C PHE A 844 23.72 19.05 5.11
N ASP A 845 24.20 20.30 5.05
CA ASP A 845 24.83 20.91 3.88
C ASP A 845 26.37 20.80 3.99
N GLY A 846 26.91 19.59 3.76
CA GLY A 846 28.36 19.36 3.59
C GLY A 846 29.25 19.58 4.83
N GLY A 847 28.70 19.61 6.05
CA GLY A 847 29.47 19.80 7.29
C GLY A 847 28.59 19.93 8.55
N SER A 848 29.14 20.49 9.63
CA SER A 848 28.51 20.69 10.95
C SER A 848 27.40 21.76 10.99
N ALA A 849 26.81 22.10 9.84
CA ALA A 849 25.74 23.07 9.73
C ALA A 849 24.45 22.45 9.19
N LEU A 850 23.37 22.54 9.97
CA LEU A 850 22.03 22.09 9.62
C LEU A 850 21.30 23.20 8.84
N LYS A 851 20.72 22.86 7.69
CA LYS A 851 20.01 23.81 6.82
C LYS A 851 18.50 23.64 6.94
N LEU A 852 17.83 24.63 7.54
CA LEU A 852 16.37 24.70 7.59
C LEU A 852 15.91 25.87 6.74
N GLY A 853 15.43 25.57 5.53
CA GLY A 853 15.07 26.56 4.51
C GLY A 853 16.30 27.38 4.07
N ARG A 854 16.30 28.68 4.39
CA ARG A 854 17.39 29.61 4.06
C ARG A 854 18.43 29.80 5.19
N HIS A 855 18.16 29.26 6.38
CA HIS A 855 18.97 29.49 7.57
C HIS A 855 19.91 28.32 7.86
N ARG A 856 21.12 28.61 8.32
CA ARG A 856 22.14 27.63 8.69
C ARG A 856 22.38 27.69 10.20
N PHE A 857 22.39 26.53 10.85
CA PHE A 857 22.61 26.40 12.28
C PHE A 857 23.85 25.54 12.54
N SER A 858 24.78 26.03 13.34
CA SER A 858 25.92 25.22 13.80
C SER A 858 25.42 24.16 14.77
N VAL A 859 25.73 22.89 14.50
CA VAL A 859 25.35 21.76 15.34
C VAL A 859 26.56 21.27 16.09
N ASN A 860 26.45 21.21 17.42
CA ASN A 860 27.42 20.51 18.24
C ASN A 860 27.14 19.01 18.16
N SER A 861 28.09 18.24 17.63
CA SER A 861 27.99 16.78 17.46
C SER A 861 28.62 16.00 18.61
N ALA A 862 29.20 16.66 19.61
CA ALA A 862 29.73 15.99 20.79
C ALA A 862 28.58 15.53 21.71
N PRO A 863 28.66 14.33 22.30
CA PRO A 863 27.70 13.88 23.30
C PRO A 863 27.69 14.81 24.52
N LEU A 864 26.49 15.02 25.07
CA LEU A 864 26.27 15.77 26.30
C LEU A 864 26.63 14.89 27.50
N ASP A 865 27.76 15.18 28.15
CA ASP A 865 28.26 14.46 29.32
C ASP A 865 28.35 15.41 30.51
N LEU A 866 27.98 14.92 31.69
CA LEU A 866 28.15 15.67 32.94
C LEU A 866 29.52 15.38 33.53
N VAL A 867 30.42 16.36 33.45
CA VAL A 867 31.78 16.27 33.97
C VAL A 867 31.97 17.18 35.17
N MET A 868 32.90 16.84 36.06
CA MET A 868 33.29 17.74 37.15
C MET A 868 34.65 18.36 36.80
N ILE A 869 34.70 19.69 36.73
CA ILE A 869 35.91 20.42 36.32
C ILE A 869 36.34 21.43 37.40
N PRO A 870 37.66 21.55 37.65
CA PRO A 870 38.17 22.62 38.47
C PRO A 870 38.06 23.95 37.72
N ARG A 871 37.57 25.00 38.38
CA ARG A 871 37.59 26.38 37.84
C ARG A 871 38.29 27.34 38.81
N PRO A 872 39.12 28.27 38.28
CA PRO A 872 39.69 29.32 39.09
C PRO A 872 38.59 30.28 39.59
N THR A 873 38.66 30.63 40.86
CA THR A 873 37.82 31.62 41.54
C THR A 873 38.72 32.59 42.32
N PRO A 874 38.23 33.77 42.73
CA PRO A 874 39.02 34.73 43.50
C PRO A 874 39.62 34.15 44.80
N ASP A 875 38.98 33.14 45.38
CA ASP A 875 39.39 32.46 46.61
C ASP A 875 40.18 31.16 46.36
N GLY A 876 40.66 30.94 45.11
CA GLY A 876 41.41 29.78 44.59
C GLY A 876 40.56 28.83 43.73
N VAL A 877 40.78 27.51 43.76
CA VAL A 877 40.10 26.57 42.82
C VAL A 877 38.80 25.99 43.41
N ARG A 878 37.71 25.95 42.62
CA ARG A 878 36.42 25.34 42.98
C ARG A 878 35.92 24.38 41.89
N MET A 879 35.48 23.19 42.31
CA MET A 879 34.89 22.19 41.41
C MET A 879 33.48 22.59 40.96
N HIS A 880 33.18 22.36 39.68
CA HIS A 880 31.88 22.61 39.06
C HIS A 880 31.41 21.38 38.27
N PHE A 881 30.14 21.04 38.39
CA PHE A 881 29.45 20.20 37.42
C PHE A 881 29.26 20.98 36.13
N HIS A 882 29.75 20.47 35.02
CA HIS A 882 29.68 21.07 33.70
C HIS A 882 29.06 20.08 32.73
N LEU A 883 28.09 20.52 31.95
CA LEU A 883 27.51 19.71 30.89
C LEU A 883 28.22 20.05 29.58
N THR A 884 29.01 19.10 29.06
CA THR A 884 29.85 19.31 27.87
C THR A 884 29.01 19.77 26.68
N GLY A 885 29.51 20.74 25.91
CA GLY A 885 28.78 21.24 24.75
C GLY A 885 27.66 22.24 25.06
N THR A 886 27.53 22.66 26.32
CA THR A 886 26.67 23.76 26.76
C THR A 886 27.45 24.72 27.66
N ASP A 887 26.92 25.93 27.90
CA ASP A 887 27.50 26.86 28.88
C ASP A 887 27.08 26.54 30.33
N TYR A 888 26.40 25.40 30.56
CA TYR A 888 25.92 25.02 31.88
C TYR A 888 27.10 24.65 32.79
N ALA A 889 27.22 25.37 33.91
CA ALA A 889 28.15 25.05 34.98
C ALA A 889 27.51 25.34 36.35
N ARG A 890 27.67 24.44 37.30
CA ARG A 890 27.16 24.57 38.67
C ARG A 890 28.22 24.19 39.69
N ALA A 891 28.53 25.10 40.61
CA ALA A 891 29.49 24.84 41.68
C ALA A 891 29.04 23.68 42.58
N VAL A 892 29.98 22.81 42.97
CA VAL A 892 29.75 21.79 44.00
C VAL A 892 29.70 22.49 45.36
N ALA A 893 28.56 22.42 46.05
CA ALA A 893 28.28 23.19 47.26
C ALA A 893 28.40 22.39 48.57
N ASP A 894 28.83 21.12 48.50
CA ASP A 894 28.93 20.26 49.67
C ASP A 894 30.15 20.62 50.55
N PRO A 895 29.95 20.95 51.85
CA PRO A 895 31.05 21.33 52.74
C PRO A 895 32.04 20.19 53.02
N GLY A 896 31.58 18.93 53.04
CA GLY A 896 32.43 17.75 53.25
C GLY A 896 33.38 17.54 52.07
N PHE A 897 32.86 17.69 50.86
CA PHE A 897 33.66 17.68 49.64
C PHE A 897 34.62 18.87 49.59
N ALA A 898 34.19 20.07 49.97
CA ALA A 898 35.07 21.25 50.02
C ALA A 898 36.28 21.09 50.95
N ALA A 899 36.17 20.28 52.02
CA ALA A 899 37.30 19.97 52.90
C ALA A 899 38.40 19.13 52.21
N THR A 900 38.08 18.45 51.10
CA THR A 900 39.04 17.66 50.30
C THR A 900 39.83 18.50 49.28
N ARG A 901 39.65 19.83 49.28
CA ARG A 901 40.30 20.78 48.37
C ARG A 901 41.82 20.60 48.20
N PRO A 902 42.62 20.26 49.22
CA PRO A 902 44.05 20.01 49.04
C PRO A 902 44.38 18.86 48.07
N PHE A 903 43.42 17.97 47.78
CA PHE A 903 43.60 16.78 46.95
C PHE A 903 43.05 16.95 45.53
N TRP A 904 42.34 18.04 45.23
CA TRP A 904 41.64 18.23 43.95
C TRP A 904 42.54 18.38 42.73
N GLU A 905 43.80 18.75 42.95
CA GLU A 905 44.82 18.90 41.90
C GLU A 905 45.76 17.71 41.84
N LEU A 906 45.53 16.67 42.67
CA LEU A 906 46.33 15.45 42.62
C LEU A 906 45.91 14.60 41.43
N PRO A 907 46.80 14.32 40.47
CA PRO A 907 46.48 13.48 39.33
C PRO A 907 46.29 12.01 39.73
N VAL A 908 46.99 11.56 40.78
CA VAL A 908 46.92 10.21 41.36
C VAL A 908 47.20 10.27 42.87
N GLU A 909 46.75 9.28 43.63
CA GLU A 909 46.94 9.19 45.10
C GLU A 909 48.42 9.19 45.53
N GLY A 910 49.28 8.58 44.71
CA GLY A 910 50.68 8.34 45.05
C GLY A 910 51.66 9.46 44.66
N GLU A 911 51.18 10.61 44.18
CA GLU A 911 52.05 11.71 43.75
C GLU A 911 51.60 13.05 44.29
N THR A 912 52.53 13.81 44.85
CA THR A 912 52.33 15.22 45.21
C THR A 912 53.53 16.03 44.73
N PRO A 913 53.48 17.37 44.74
CA PRO A 913 54.65 18.19 44.41
C PRO A 913 55.91 17.90 45.26
N THR A 914 55.76 17.21 46.39
CA THR A 914 56.85 16.86 47.31
C THR A 914 57.06 15.35 47.48
N VAL A 915 56.27 14.50 46.84
CA VAL A 915 56.36 13.03 46.96
C VAL A 915 56.23 12.40 45.58
N TYR A 916 57.28 11.72 45.15
CA TYR A 916 57.30 11.02 43.88
C TYR A 916 56.61 9.65 43.95
N ARG A 917 55.95 9.21 42.87
CA ARG A 917 55.23 7.93 42.80
C ARG A 917 56.09 6.72 43.15
N GLY A 918 57.34 6.69 42.68
CA GLY A 918 58.27 5.60 42.99
C GLY A 918 58.65 5.55 44.48
N GLU A 919 58.79 6.70 45.13
CA GLU A 919 59.04 6.79 46.58
C GLU A 919 57.84 6.29 47.39
N TYR A 920 56.64 6.68 46.98
CA TYR A 920 55.41 6.23 47.61
C TYR A 920 55.20 4.71 47.45
N LEU A 921 55.48 4.16 46.26
CA LEU A 921 55.44 2.72 46.01
C LEU A 921 56.43 1.96 46.90
N ALA A 922 57.67 2.45 47.01
CA ALA A 922 58.68 1.86 47.89
C ALA A 922 58.24 1.88 49.36
N TRP A 923 57.63 2.98 49.82
CA TRP A 923 57.08 3.10 51.17
C TRP A 923 55.93 2.12 51.41
N GLN A 924 54.98 1.99 50.48
CA GLN A 924 53.85 1.06 50.62
C GLN A 924 54.32 -0.39 50.70
N ILE A 925 55.29 -0.79 49.87
CA ILE A 925 55.85 -2.15 49.90
C ILE A 925 56.59 -2.39 51.23
N LEU A 926 57.34 -1.41 51.71
CA LEU A 926 58.03 -1.50 53.00
C LEU A 926 57.02 -1.64 54.15
N GLN A 927 55.95 -0.85 54.15
CA GLN A 927 54.87 -0.93 55.16
C GLN A 927 54.14 -2.28 55.13
N ALA A 928 53.78 -2.76 53.95
CA ALA A 928 53.13 -4.06 53.79
C ALA A 928 54.04 -5.18 54.33
N ALA A 929 55.34 -5.12 54.04
CA ALA A 929 56.30 -6.08 54.56
C ALA A 929 56.55 -5.97 56.07
N GLU A 930 56.51 -4.77 56.66
CA GLU A 930 56.60 -4.58 58.12
C GLU A 930 55.39 -5.17 58.86
N HIS A 931 54.21 -5.15 58.23
CA HIS A 931 52.94 -5.67 58.79
C HIS A 931 52.62 -7.11 58.34
N GLY A 932 53.48 -7.77 57.56
CA GLY A 932 53.20 -9.12 57.05
C GLY A 932 52.00 -9.20 56.09
N ALA A 933 51.60 -8.06 55.50
CA ALA A 933 50.45 -7.94 54.62
C ALA A 933 50.82 -8.19 53.16
N GLU A 934 49.82 -8.47 52.31
CA GLU A 934 49.99 -8.71 50.86
C GLU A 934 50.95 -9.87 50.51
N GLY A 935 51.19 -10.79 51.45
CA GLY A 935 52.14 -11.88 51.30
C GLY A 935 53.61 -11.44 51.32
N MET A 936 53.88 -10.20 51.74
CA MET A 936 55.22 -9.63 51.84
C MET A 936 55.72 -9.73 53.28
N SER A 937 57.02 -9.98 53.45
CA SER A 937 57.68 -9.90 54.76
C SER A 937 59.03 -9.19 54.62
N ILE A 938 59.47 -8.53 55.68
CA ILE A 938 60.81 -7.90 55.69
C ILE A 938 61.91 -8.94 55.41
N ALA A 939 61.74 -10.17 55.89
CA ALA A 939 62.67 -11.25 55.59
C ALA A 939 62.71 -11.57 54.08
N ALA A 940 61.55 -11.69 53.43
CA ALA A 940 61.46 -11.96 51.99
C ALA A 940 62.04 -10.82 51.15
N LEU A 941 61.77 -9.55 51.51
CA LEU A 941 62.35 -8.41 50.80
C LEU A 941 63.89 -8.35 50.92
N ARG A 942 64.44 -8.77 52.06
CA ARG A 942 65.91 -8.80 52.30
C ARG A 942 66.60 -9.93 51.55
N THR A 943 65.98 -11.11 51.49
CA THR A 943 66.56 -12.28 50.80
C THR A 943 66.35 -12.24 49.29
N ALA A 944 65.49 -11.36 48.78
CA ALA A 944 65.15 -11.26 47.36
C ALA A 944 66.34 -10.93 46.45
N GLY A 945 67.35 -10.19 46.92
CA GLY A 945 68.52 -9.81 46.12
C GLY A 945 68.15 -9.13 44.79
N ASP A 946 68.48 -9.78 43.67
CA ASP A 946 68.11 -9.33 42.31
C ASP A 946 66.63 -9.54 41.96
N GLY A 947 65.94 -10.42 42.69
CA GLY A 947 64.49 -10.64 42.58
C GLY A 947 63.63 -9.51 43.17
N LEU A 948 64.24 -8.54 43.87
CA LEU A 948 63.51 -7.41 44.47
C LEU A 948 62.74 -6.59 43.41
N ALA A 949 63.34 -6.38 42.23
CA ALA A 949 62.69 -5.65 41.15
C ALA A 949 61.43 -6.35 40.63
N ALA A 950 61.43 -7.70 40.58
CA ALA A 950 60.27 -8.47 40.17
C ALA A 950 59.13 -8.38 41.21
N MET A 951 59.46 -8.38 42.50
CA MET A 951 58.47 -8.19 43.57
C MET A 951 57.84 -6.79 43.53
N VAL A 952 58.64 -5.74 43.27
CA VAL A 952 58.14 -4.38 43.11
C VAL A 952 57.26 -4.25 41.86
N GLN A 953 57.65 -4.89 40.75
CA GLN A 953 56.84 -4.95 39.54
C GLN A 953 55.48 -5.62 39.76
N GLU A 954 55.46 -6.74 40.46
CA GLU A 954 54.22 -7.43 40.80
C GLU A 954 53.34 -6.56 41.69
N ALA A 955 53.93 -5.89 42.68
CA ALA A 955 53.23 -4.97 43.58
C ALA A 955 52.62 -3.76 42.85
N ALA A 956 53.35 -3.19 41.88
CA ALA A 956 52.86 -2.10 41.03
C ALA A 956 51.73 -2.57 40.11
N THR A 957 51.83 -3.78 39.56
CA THR A 957 50.81 -4.37 38.67
C THR A 957 49.50 -4.61 39.40
N ARG A 958 49.54 -4.95 40.69
CA ARG A 958 48.34 -5.08 41.53
C ARG A 958 47.66 -3.73 41.84
N ARG A 959 48.35 -2.60 41.62
CA ARG A 959 47.91 -1.23 41.92
C ARG A 959 47.61 -0.44 40.65
N VAL A 960 46.73 -0.97 39.81
CA VAL A 960 46.42 -0.43 38.47
C VAL A 960 45.92 1.02 38.54
N ASP A 961 45.19 1.38 39.60
CA ASP A 961 44.58 2.70 39.75
C ASP A 961 45.55 3.81 40.20
N GLN A 962 46.81 3.46 40.52
CA GLN A 962 47.81 4.42 41.02
C GLN A 962 48.75 4.94 39.92
N GLY A 963 48.53 4.53 38.65
CA GLY A 963 49.19 5.13 37.49
C GLY A 963 50.70 4.88 37.40
N TYR A 964 51.17 3.70 37.83
CA TYR A 964 52.58 3.33 37.74
C TYR A 964 52.98 2.94 36.31
N GLU A 965 53.87 3.74 35.73
CA GLU A 965 54.60 3.38 34.50
C GLU A 965 55.69 2.35 34.79
N ARG A 966 55.58 1.19 34.13
CA ARG A 966 56.54 0.09 34.20
C ARG A 966 57.87 0.48 33.54
N GLY A 967 58.98 0.12 34.18
CA GLY A 967 60.33 0.49 33.81
C GLY A 967 60.80 1.83 34.38
N VAL A 968 59.91 2.64 34.94
CA VAL A 968 60.23 3.96 35.52
C VAL A 968 59.98 3.91 37.03
N HIS A 969 58.72 3.86 37.44
CA HIS A 969 58.36 3.97 38.86
C HIS A 969 58.72 2.72 39.67
N ASP A 970 58.58 1.53 39.08
CA ASP A 970 58.98 0.24 39.67
C ASP A 970 60.51 0.11 39.79
N ALA A 971 61.25 0.61 38.80
CA ALA A 971 62.71 0.63 38.81
C ALA A 971 63.24 1.56 39.92
N ASP A 972 62.71 2.79 39.98
CA ASP A 972 63.06 3.76 41.02
C ASP A 972 62.65 3.27 42.41
N ALA A 973 61.44 2.72 42.54
CA ALA A 973 60.96 2.16 43.80
C ALA A 973 61.85 1.01 44.29
N ALA A 974 62.35 0.15 43.38
CA ALA A 974 63.27 -0.92 43.75
C ALA A 974 64.63 -0.37 44.25
N LEU A 975 65.16 0.70 43.64
CA LEU A 975 66.38 1.37 44.09
C LEU A 975 66.20 2.00 45.48
N ILE A 976 65.11 2.74 45.67
CA ILE A 976 64.75 3.39 46.93
C ILE A 976 64.54 2.35 48.02
N LEU A 977 63.75 1.30 47.74
CA LEU A 977 63.46 0.23 48.69
C LEU A 977 64.72 -0.51 49.12
N ARG A 978 65.66 -0.78 48.19
CA ARG A 978 66.95 -1.40 48.49
C ARG A 978 67.77 -0.55 49.47
N ALA A 979 67.83 0.76 49.25
CA ALA A 979 68.49 1.70 50.16
C ALA A 979 67.80 1.75 51.54
N LEU A 980 66.47 1.78 51.56
CA LEU A 980 65.67 1.78 52.81
C LEU A 980 65.85 0.49 53.62
N LEU A 981 65.90 -0.67 52.98
CA LEU A 981 66.15 -1.95 53.64
C LEU A 981 67.56 -1.98 54.26
N HIS A 982 68.57 -1.48 53.54
CA HIS A 982 69.93 -1.36 54.05
C HIS A 982 70.03 -0.40 55.26
N LEU A 983 69.37 0.75 55.19
CA LEU A 983 69.29 1.69 56.31
C LEU A 983 68.51 1.08 57.49
N ALA A 984 67.45 0.34 57.25
CA ALA A 984 66.70 -0.34 58.30
C ALA A 984 67.58 -1.38 59.05
N ASP A 985 68.51 -2.04 58.36
CA ASP A 985 69.44 -3.00 58.95
C ASP A 985 70.59 -2.35 59.72
N THR A 986 71.14 -1.26 59.20
CA THR A 986 72.35 -0.64 59.74
C THR A 986 72.06 0.42 60.80
N CYS A 987 70.93 1.12 60.70
CA CYS A 987 70.62 2.27 61.56
C CYS A 987 69.85 1.86 62.83
N GLY A 988 69.27 0.67 62.91
CA GLY A 988 68.49 0.22 64.08
C GLY A 988 67.41 1.23 64.47
N LEU A 989 67.39 1.70 65.72
CA LEU A 989 66.43 2.72 66.17
C LEU A 989 66.62 4.08 65.49
N LEU A 990 67.78 4.36 64.86
CA LEU A 990 68.03 5.64 64.19
C LEU A 990 67.12 5.88 62.98
N ARG A 991 66.42 4.85 62.49
CA ARG A 991 65.35 4.97 61.48
C ARG A 991 64.16 5.83 61.93
N HIS A 992 63.98 6.02 63.24
CA HIS A 992 62.96 6.91 63.79
C HIS A 992 63.51 8.31 64.06
N PRO A 993 62.74 9.40 63.94
CA PRO A 993 63.22 10.76 64.21
C PRO A 993 63.82 10.93 65.61
N ALA A 994 64.81 11.82 65.76
CA ALA A 994 65.50 12.04 67.03
C ALA A 994 64.54 12.44 68.17
N SER A 995 63.53 13.26 67.87
CA SER A 995 62.47 13.65 68.82
C SER A 995 61.65 12.45 69.30
N ALA A 996 61.25 11.54 68.41
CA ALA A 996 60.51 10.34 68.76
C ALA A 996 61.32 9.41 69.68
N ARG A 997 62.61 9.21 69.38
CA ARG A 997 63.51 8.41 70.21
C ARG A 997 63.73 9.04 71.59
N ALA A 998 63.91 10.36 71.65
CA ALA A 998 64.07 11.09 72.91
C ALA A 998 62.79 11.00 73.77
N LEU A 999 61.62 11.21 73.17
CA LEU A 999 60.33 11.06 73.85
C LEU A 999 60.09 9.62 74.34
N ALA A 1000 60.43 8.62 73.53
CA ALA A 1000 60.33 7.22 73.94
C ALA A 1000 61.23 6.91 75.14
N VAL A 1001 62.48 7.39 75.15
CA VAL A 1001 63.39 7.23 76.30
C VAL A 1001 62.90 7.97 77.54
N ILE A 1002 62.43 9.21 77.39
CA ILE A 1002 61.89 9.99 78.51
C ILE A 1002 60.65 9.32 79.09
N SER A 1003 59.71 8.90 78.23
CA SER A 1003 58.48 8.20 78.64
C SER A 1003 58.82 6.92 79.41
N TRP A 1004 59.74 6.11 78.87
CA TRP A 1004 60.19 4.88 79.53
C TRP A 1004 60.91 5.14 80.86
N ALA A 1005 61.78 6.15 80.90
CA ALA A 1005 62.53 6.53 82.10
C ALA A 1005 61.62 7.12 83.19
N ARG A 1006 60.53 7.80 82.82
CA ARG A 1006 59.59 8.46 83.75
C ARG A 1006 58.33 7.64 84.05
N CYS A 1007 58.21 6.42 83.52
CA CYS A 1007 57.08 5.55 83.79
C CYS A 1007 56.93 5.30 85.31
N PRO A 1008 55.81 5.72 85.93
CA PRO A 1008 55.62 5.65 87.39
C PRO A 1008 55.39 4.22 87.89
N ASP A 1009 54.79 3.34 87.08
CA ASP A 1009 54.63 1.92 87.40
C ASP A 1009 55.81 1.11 86.88
N ARG A 1010 56.81 0.92 87.74
CA ARG A 1010 58.01 0.14 87.41
C ARG A 1010 57.72 -1.33 87.18
N ALA A 1011 56.69 -1.90 87.83
CA ALA A 1011 56.34 -3.31 87.64
C ALA A 1011 55.73 -3.55 86.25
N GLN A 1012 54.92 -2.61 85.75
CA GLN A 1012 54.40 -2.63 84.39
C GLN A 1012 55.53 -2.42 83.36
N ALA A 1013 56.41 -1.44 83.57
CA ALA A 1013 57.54 -1.20 82.68
C ALA A 1013 58.46 -2.44 82.56
N ASP A 1014 58.77 -3.13 83.66
CA ASP A 1014 59.59 -4.34 83.63
C ASP A 1014 58.88 -5.55 83.02
N ARG A 1015 57.54 -5.62 83.11
CA ARG A 1015 56.74 -6.63 82.41
C ARG A 1015 56.78 -6.40 80.90
N LEU A 1016 56.53 -5.16 80.46
CA LEU A 1016 56.60 -4.76 79.06
C LEU A 1016 58.01 -4.95 78.49
N ARG A 1017 59.07 -4.65 79.28
CA ARG A 1017 60.45 -4.93 78.88
C ARG A 1017 60.69 -6.40 78.58
N ARG A 1018 60.24 -7.28 79.48
CA ARG A 1018 60.40 -8.74 79.34
C ARG A 1018 59.57 -9.28 78.18
N GLN A 1019 58.34 -8.78 78.01
CA GLN A 1019 57.50 -9.12 76.85
C GLN A 1019 58.16 -8.67 75.55
N ALA A 1020 58.63 -7.42 75.46
CA ALA A 1020 59.31 -6.91 74.28
C ALA A 1020 60.61 -7.67 73.97
N GLN A 1021 61.40 -8.05 74.97
CA GLN A 1021 62.60 -8.88 74.78
C GLN A 1021 62.27 -10.30 74.33
N SER A 1022 61.25 -10.92 74.93
CA SER A 1022 60.77 -12.25 74.51
C SER A 1022 60.24 -12.22 73.08
N LEU A 1023 59.45 -11.20 72.73
CA LEU A 1023 58.91 -11.01 71.39
C LEU A 1023 59.97 -10.64 70.36
N ALA A 1024 60.99 -9.88 70.73
CA ALA A 1024 62.14 -9.64 69.86
C ALA A 1024 62.92 -10.94 69.57
N LEU A 1025 63.01 -11.85 70.55
CA LEU A 1025 63.60 -13.18 70.37
C LEU A 1025 62.72 -14.11 69.53
N VAL A 1026 61.40 -14.07 69.71
CA VAL A 1026 60.44 -14.81 68.88
C VAL A 1026 60.48 -14.30 67.44
N ARG A 1027 60.47 -12.98 67.22
CA ARG A 1027 60.58 -12.37 65.90
C ARG A 1027 61.90 -12.70 65.21
N SER A 1028 63.03 -12.73 65.92
CA SER A 1028 64.32 -13.07 65.31
C SER A 1028 64.42 -14.55 64.91
N ARG A 1029 63.64 -15.44 65.54
CA ARG A 1029 63.62 -16.88 65.23
C ARG A 1029 62.51 -17.31 64.26
N PHE A 1030 61.36 -16.65 64.31
CA PHE A 1030 60.14 -17.08 63.64
C PHE A 1030 59.55 -16.03 62.68
N GLY A 1031 60.11 -14.82 62.63
CA GLY A 1031 59.73 -13.78 61.66
C GLY A 1031 58.39 -13.09 61.91
N ASP A 1032 57.75 -13.32 63.06
CA ASP A 1032 56.39 -12.86 63.37
C ASP A 1032 56.33 -11.37 63.77
N GLY A 1033 55.47 -10.59 63.12
CA GLY A 1033 55.34 -9.13 63.24
C GLY A 1033 54.15 -8.66 64.09
N ASP A 1034 53.07 -9.45 64.15
CA ASP A 1034 51.79 -9.03 64.74
C ASP A 1034 51.84 -8.91 66.26
N ALA A 1035 52.62 -9.77 66.92
CA ALA A 1035 52.76 -9.77 68.36
C ALA A 1035 53.43 -8.49 68.91
N LEU A 1036 54.21 -7.79 68.08
CA LEU A 1036 54.85 -6.51 68.43
C LEU A 1036 53.85 -5.34 68.37
N ALA A 1037 52.84 -5.43 67.51
CA ALA A 1037 51.77 -4.44 67.43
C ALA A 1037 50.90 -4.45 68.70
N VAL A 1038 50.68 -5.62 69.31
CA VAL A 1038 49.98 -5.75 70.60
C VAL A 1038 50.74 -5.04 71.71
N VAL A 1039 52.06 -5.25 71.81
CA VAL A 1039 52.89 -4.52 72.80
C VAL A 1039 53.00 -3.03 72.49
N ALA A 1040 53.00 -2.64 71.21
CA ALA A 1040 52.95 -1.24 70.83
C ALA A 1040 51.61 -0.59 71.19
N ALA A 1041 50.50 -1.33 71.14
CA ALA A 1041 49.18 -0.87 71.59
C ALA A 1041 49.13 -0.75 73.13
N ASP A 1042 49.70 -1.71 73.87
CA ASP A 1042 49.79 -1.64 75.34
C ASP A 1042 50.72 -0.51 75.84
N CYS A 1043 51.62 -0.02 74.98
CA CYS A 1043 52.50 1.12 75.25
C CYS A 1043 51.89 2.50 74.87
N ARG A 1044 50.85 2.53 74.03
CA ARG A 1044 50.14 3.77 73.63
C ARG A 1044 49.12 4.14 74.70
#